data_AF-A0A850ZJ01-F1
#
_entry.id   AF-A0A850ZJ01-F1
#
_cell.length_a   1.000
_cell.length_b   1.000
_cell.length_c   1.000
_cell.angle_alpha   90.00
_cell.angle_beta   90.00
_cell.angle_gamma   90.00
#
_symmetry.space_group_name_H-M   'P 1'
#
loop_
_entity.id
_entity.type
_entity.pdbx_description
1 polymer ?
#
loop_
_entity_poly.entity_id
_entity_poly.type
_entity_poly.pdbx_seq_one_letter_code
_entity_poly.pdbx_strand_id
1 'polypeptide(L)'
;GVLPVCHPLFALATEDLSCWFPPNHLFTVDESRSQVVVYRIRFFFPDWCGLGQSHRVQLPSDRASPVLDYPVIDYLFAQSRSDFIAGRVAVGLSLPTQEQCLGLAVLDMLRIARERRQSPAQVCGHVSYKSCLPAPLRKQIQQHNFVTRKRLRRRFGQSLRRLGGCQADGPHLKLKYLLDLERLQRRRSEEIFHVRSPGSPAPIAIHVSGDSGVAWSCGGSESRQHFCDFPDIADISIKQAASRDGGAVENRLVTVTKADSRALVSPGEGSGSRGRAGGDKGVTPSPSQEVEFPTLREARSFVALLDGYYRLTADAQHYFCREVAPPRLLEDLENQCHGPISAEFAVNKLEAAGGAPGLFLLRRSPQDFDSYLLTVCVQTRSGRDYRRCRIRRDEDGRWWLSGVARRFGSLRELLGTYGHRGLQAEGAQMRLEVACPPRAKEKSNLLIVRGGVPRPPGSPPVPRRRGLQQMMFHKIDPQSLTRVRGRAPGVAPAGAAPGWHGPPPRQRPRAPQGESLGQGSFRQIYEGVKRDQGGEDGARRTPVVLKVMDGSHRNCLEVRPRHCHLRGATQGSLRAALSRLSLSQSFLEAASTMSQLSHKHLVLLHGVSLGKDSVMVQEHVRHGPLDLYLRKNRGAVATGWKLTVAKQLAYALNYLEDKKIPHGNVSAKKVLLAREGDAAGGSPPFIKLNDPGVSVTVLARD
;
A
#
# COMPACT_ATOMS: atom_id res chain seq x y z
N GLY A 1 -6.92 16.81 6.52
CA GLY A 1 -6.11 16.71 5.30
C GLY A 1 -6.30 15.38 4.60
N VAL A 2 -7.54 14.99 4.32
CA VAL A 2 -7.81 13.87 3.43
C VAL A 2 -7.72 14.41 2.01
N LEU A 3 -6.94 13.77 1.14
CA LEU A 3 -6.80 14.21 -0.25
C LEU A 3 -8.07 13.90 -1.06
N PRO A 4 -8.40 14.69 -2.10
CA PRO A 4 -9.51 14.44 -3.01
C PRO A 4 -9.57 13.01 -3.57
N VAL A 5 -8.42 12.37 -3.80
CA VAL A 5 -8.33 10.98 -4.31
C VAL A 5 -8.87 9.94 -3.31
N CYS A 6 -8.75 10.22 -2.01
CA CYS A 6 -9.19 9.33 -0.92
C CYS A 6 -10.56 9.71 -0.37
N HIS A 7 -11.08 10.90 -0.69
CA HIS A 7 -12.36 11.38 -0.20
C HIS A 7 -13.55 10.42 -0.47
N PRO A 8 -13.66 9.77 -1.65
CA PRO A 8 -14.75 8.82 -1.91
C PRO A 8 -14.79 7.60 -0.98
N LEU A 9 -13.76 7.37 -0.16
CA LEU A 9 -13.76 6.32 0.85
C LEU A 9 -14.61 6.66 2.09
N PHE A 10 -14.99 7.94 2.25
CA PHE A 10 -15.67 8.45 3.42
C PHE A 10 -17.15 8.70 3.18
N ALA A 11 -17.94 8.60 4.24
CA ALA A 11 -19.35 8.98 4.27
C ALA A 11 -19.75 9.47 5.68
N LEU A 12 -20.96 10.01 5.78
CA LEU A 12 -21.59 10.36 7.04
C LEU A 12 -22.54 9.26 7.50
N ALA A 13 -22.59 9.01 8.80
CA ALA A 13 -23.55 8.10 9.42
C ALA A 13 -24.21 8.74 10.65
N THR A 14 -25.29 8.11 11.11
CA THR A 14 -25.85 8.36 12.44
C THR A 14 -24.85 7.96 13.53
N GLU A 15 -24.95 8.55 14.72
CA GLU A 15 -23.99 8.33 15.82
C GLU A 15 -23.88 6.85 16.26
N ASP A 16 -25.02 6.15 16.22
CA ASP A 16 -25.18 4.73 16.52
C ASP A 16 -24.77 3.81 15.36
N LEU A 17 -24.44 4.38 14.19
CA LEU A 17 -24.14 3.66 12.94
C LEU A 17 -25.29 2.79 12.42
N SER A 18 -26.52 3.05 12.84
CA SER A 18 -27.70 2.34 12.30
C SER A 18 -27.96 2.67 10.84
N CYS A 19 -27.54 3.85 10.37
CA CYS A 19 -27.72 4.24 8.98
C CYS A 19 -26.62 5.17 8.47
N TRP A 20 -26.30 5.05 7.18
CA TRP A 20 -25.43 5.97 6.45
C TRP A 20 -26.23 6.90 5.56
N PHE A 21 -25.73 8.12 5.40
CA PHE A 21 -26.36 9.12 4.53
C PHE A 21 -25.80 9.02 3.10
N PRO A 22 -26.66 9.06 2.06
CA PRO A 22 -26.18 9.19 0.69
C PRO A 22 -25.48 10.55 0.50
N PRO A 23 -24.57 10.67 -0.48
CA PRO A 23 -23.76 11.89 -0.67
C PRO A 23 -24.56 13.12 -1.08
N ASN A 24 -25.80 12.96 -1.51
CA ASN A 24 -26.73 14.05 -1.83
C ASN A 24 -27.75 14.33 -0.71
N HIS A 25 -27.58 13.77 0.49
CA HIS A 25 -28.48 14.02 1.61
C HIS A 25 -28.45 15.50 2.02
N LEU A 26 -29.63 16.10 2.14
CA LEU A 26 -29.80 17.48 2.59
C LEU A 26 -30.11 17.49 4.09
N PHE A 27 -29.17 17.98 4.89
CA PHE A 27 -29.40 18.22 6.31
C PHE A 27 -30.16 19.53 6.47
N THR A 28 -31.37 19.46 7.02
CA THR A 28 -32.11 20.64 7.48
C THR A 28 -31.76 20.86 8.95
N VAL A 29 -31.07 21.98 9.23
CA VAL A 29 -30.67 22.36 10.58
C VAL A 29 -31.64 23.44 11.04
N ASP A 30 -32.41 23.14 12.09
CA ASP A 30 -33.28 24.10 12.76
C ASP A 30 -32.84 24.25 14.23
N GLU A 31 -33.20 25.35 14.88
CA GLU A 31 -32.81 25.61 16.28
C GLU A 31 -33.41 24.61 17.28
N SER A 32 -34.42 23.83 16.87
CA SER A 32 -35.14 22.87 17.71
C SER A 32 -34.61 21.43 17.60
N ARG A 33 -33.77 21.12 16.60
CA ARG A 33 -33.30 19.78 16.27
C ARG A 33 -31.78 19.75 16.20
N SER A 34 -31.17 19.15 17.21
CA SER A 34 -29.76 18.77 17.19
C SER A 34 -29.60 17.35 16.65
N GLN A 35 -28.90 17.19 15.52
CA GLN A 35 -28.55 15.89 14.96
C GLN A 35 -27.04 15.71 14.99
N VAL A 36 -26.57 14.72 15.75
CA VAL A 36 -25.17 14.30 15.73
C VAL A 36 -24.95 13.35 14.55
N VAL A 37 -23.93 13.63 13.74
CA VAL A 37 -23.47 12.78 12.64
C VAL A 37 -22.00 12.44 12.82
N VAL A 38 -21.58 11.28 12.33
CA VAL A 38 -20.20 10.83 12.38
C VAL A 38 -19.61 10.72 10.98
N TYR A 39 -18.48 11.38 10.75
CA TYR A 39 -17.68 11.25 9.53
C TYR A 39 -16.81 10.00 9.66
N ARG A 40 -16.86 9.10 8.68
CA ARG A 40 -16.20 7.78 8.80
C ARG A 40 -15.77 7.24 7.44
N ILE A 41 -14.71 6.43 7.44
CA ILE A 41 -14.38 5.57 6.30
C ILE A 41 -15.47 4.48 6.24
N ARG A 42 -16.19 4.46 5.12
CA ARG A 42 -17.26 3.51 4.81
C ARG A 42 -16.78 2.44 3.83
N PHE A 43 -16.14 2.89 2.75
CA PHE A 43 -15.64 2.00 1.69
C PHE A 43 -14.24 1.55 2.05
N PHE A 44 -14.09 0.26 2.34
CA PHE A 44 -12.83 -0.30 2.79
C PHE A 44 -12.50 -1.58 2.05
N PHE A 45 -11.24 -1.69 1.64
CA PHE A 45 -10.70 -2.84 0.94
C PHE A 45 -9.72 -3.54 1.88
N PRO A 46 -10.01 -4.78 2.33
CA PRO A 46 -9.04 -5.60 3.05
C PRO A 46 -7.75 -5.77 2.26
N ASP A 47 -6.68 -6.15 2.97
CA ASP A 47 -5.37 -6.32 2.37
C ASP A 47 -4.95 -5.06 1.59
N TRP A 48 -4.97 -3.89 2.24
CA TRP A 48 -4.64 -2.58 1.62
C TRP A 48 -3.19 -2.11 1.86
N CYS A 49 -2.43 -2.75 2.75
CA CYS A 49 -1.00 -2.52 3.00
C CYS A 49 -0.14 -3.81 3.03
N GLY A 50 0.73 -4.04 2.02
CA GLY A 50 1.56 -5.23 1.91
C GLY A 50 1.81 -5.73 0.48
N LEU A 51 2.51 -6.86 0.32
CA LEU A 51 2.80 -7.48 -0.99
C LEU A 51 1.63 -8.35 -1.48
N GLY A 52 1.14 -8.12 -2.71
CA GLY A 52 0.06 -8.93 -3.33
C GLY A 52 -1.37 -8.43 -3.03
N GLN A 53 -1.49 -7.15 -2.74
CA GLN A 53 -2.62 -6.54 -2.05
C GLN A 53 -3.44 -5.57 -2.92
N SER A 54 -4.58 -5.12 -2.39
CA SER A 54 -5.44 -4.12 -3.03
C SER A 54 -4.65 -2.83 -3.25
N HIS A 55 -4.71 -2.28 -4.46
CA HIS A 55 -3.94 -1.11 -4.88
C HIS A 55 -4.69 -0.27 -5.90
N ARG A 56 -4.33 1.01 -6.04
CA ARG A 56 -4.91 1.86 -7.08
C ARG A 56 -4.36 1.48 -8.45
N VAL A 57 -5.18 1.58 -9.50
CA VAL A 57 -4.73 1.33 -10.89
C VAL A 57 -3.62 2.30 -11.26
N GLN A 58 -2.64 1.81 -12.01
CA GLN A 58 -1.45 2.56 -12.36
C GLN A 58 -1.08 2.39 -13.82
N LEU A 59 -0.26 3.31 -14.32
CA LEU A 59 0.39 3.16 -15.61
C LEU A 59 1.56 2.15 -15.49
N PRO A 60 1.93 1.44 -16.58
CA PRO A 60 3.00 0.45 -16.57
C PRO A 60 4.38 0.97 -16.10
N SER A 61 4.58 2.28 -16.17
CA SER A 61 5.79 3.00 -15.75
C SER A 61 5.86 3.28 -14.24
N ASP A 62 4.76 3.14 -13.51
CA ASP A 62 4.62 3.68 -12.15
C ASP A 62 4.80 2.61 -11.07
N ARG A 63 5.21 3.04 -9.86
CA ARG A 63 5.34 2.17 -8.67
C ARG A 63 4.00 2.02 -7.98
N ALA A 64 3.69 0.81 -7.47
CA ALA A 64 2.49 0.47 -6.69
C ALA A 64 2.06 1.60 -5.73
N SER A 65 0.87 2.15 -5.94
CA SER A 65 0.30 3.24 -5.14
C SER A 65 -0.66 2.63 -4.11
N PRO A 66 -0.46 2.93 -2.82
CA PRO A 66 -1.32 2.40 -1.78
C PRO A 66 -2.75 2.93 -1.92
N VAL A 67 -3.72 2.15 -1.47
CA VAL A 67 -5.14 2.58 -1.46
C VAL A 67 -5.34 3.77 -0.52
N LEU A 68 -4.63 3.76 0.61
CA LEU A 68 -4.73 4.74 1.69
C LEU A 68 -3.42 5.55 1.79
N ASP A 69 -3.55 6.87 1.89
CA ASP A 69 -2.46 7.78 2.27
C ASP A 69 -2.31 7.85 3.81
N TYR A 70 -1.23 8.50 4.29
CA TYR A 70 -0.96 8.57 5.72
C TYR A 70 -2.08 9.25 6.53
N PRO A 71 -2.64 10.42 6.12
CA PRO A 71 -3.78 11.02 6.82
C PRO A 71 -5.00 10.09 6.94
N VAL A 72 -5.28 9.30 5.90
CA VAL A 72 -6.39 8.33 5.92
C VAL A 72 -6.07 7.14 6.81
N ILE A 73 -4.82 6.66 6.84
CA ILE A 73 -4.37 5.63 7.78
C ILE A 73 -4.51 6.12 9.23
N ASP A 74 -4.17 7.38 9.50
CA ASP A 74 -4.33 7.96 10.83
C ASP A 74 -5.80 8.06 11.24
N TYR A 75 -6.66 8.48 10.31
CA TYR A 75 -8.11 8.48 10.52
C TYR A 75 -8.66 7.07 10.76
N LEU A 76 -8.25 6.11 9.94
CA LEU A 76 -8.62 4.71 10.08
C LEU A 76 -8.19 4.17 11.44
N PHE A 77 -7.00 4.51 11.92
CA PHE A 77 -6.54 4.14 13.26
C PHE A 77 -7.47 4.72 14.33
N ALA A 78 -7.78 6.02 14.28
CA ALA A 78 -8.66 6.65 15.26
C ALA A 78 -10.06 6.02 15.28
N GLN A 79 -10.66 5.82 14.09
CA GLN A 79 -11.95 5.15 13.92
C GLN A 79 -11.92 3.72 14.48
N SER A 80 -10.94 2.92 14.05
CA SER A 80 -10.74 1.53 14.47
C SER A 80 -10.59 1.38 15.97
N ARG A 81 -9.76 2.23 16.57
CA ARG A 81 -9.47 2.23 17.99
C ARG A 81 -10.72 2.60 18.79
N SER A 82 -11.46 3.61 18.32
CA SER A 82 -12.73 4.02 18.96
C SER A 82 -13.72 2.86 18.97
N ASP A 83 -13.96 2.22 17.82
CA ASP A 83 -14.89 1.10 17.69
C ASP A 83 -14.47 -0.10 18.55
N PHE A 84 -13.17 -0.41 18.56
CA PHE A 84 -12.60 -1.48 19.38
C PHE A 84 -12.81 -1.20 20.87
N ILE A 85 -12.45 -0.02 21.36
CA ILE A 85 -12.56 0.32 22.79
C ILE A 85 -14.02 0.39 23.23
N ALA A 86 -14.91 0.95 22.39
CA ALA A 86 -16.34 1.04 22.65
C ALA A 86 -17.03 -0.33 22.65
N GLY A 87 -16.38 -1.39 22.14
CA GLY A 87 -16.97 -2.72 22.03
C GLY A 87 -17.95 -2.86 20.86
N ARG A 88 -17.91 -1.94 19.88
CA ARG A 88 -18.64 -2.07 18.60
C ARG A 88 -18.08 -3.22 17.75
N VAL A 89 -16.85 -3.61 18.05
CA VAL A 89 -16.23 -4.82 17.53
C VAL A 89 -16.56 -5.98 18.45
N ALA A 90 -17.27 -6.98 17.94
CA ALA A 90 -17.43 -8.25 18.63
C ALA A 90 -16.07 -8.97 18.71
N VAL A 91 -15.52 -9.05 19.92
CA VAL A 91 -14.27 -9.73 20.20
C VAL A 91 -14.57 -10.88 21.16
N GLY A 92 -14.26 -12.11 20.74
CA GLY A 92 -14.44 -13.29 21.58
C GLY A 92 -13.68 -13.15 22.91
N LEU A 93 -14.24 -13.65 24.00
CA LEU A 93 -13.63 -13.57 25.33
C LEU A 93 -12.67 -14.75 25.64
N SER A 94 -12.23 -15.48 24.61
CA SER A 94 -11.29 -16.59 24.75
C SER A 94 -9.91 -16.10 25.21
N LEU A 95 -9.15 -16.94 25.91
CA LEU A 95 -7.82 -16.57 26.40
C LEU A 95 -6.86 -16.08 25.28
N PRO A 96 -6.77 -16.73 24.10
CA PRO A 96 -5.97 -16.23 22.99
C PRO A 96 -6.37 -14.82 22.53
N THR A 97 -7.68 -14.55 22.46
CA THR A 97 -8.21 -13.25 22.03
C THR A 97 -7.91 -12.17 23.08
N GLN A 98 -7.99 -12.51 24.36
CA GLN A 98 -7.60 -11.59 25.44
C GLN A 98 -6.12 -11.21 25.35
N GLU A 99 -5.23 -12.15 25.06
CA GLU A 99 -3.80 -11.88 24.88
C GLU A 99 -3.53 -10.94 23.69
N GLN A 100 -4.23 -11.14 22.57
CA GLN A 100 -4.14 -10.26 21.41
C GLN A 100 -4.67 -8.85 21.72
N CYS A 101 -5.77 -8.71 22.46
CA CYS A 101 -6.29 -7.42 22.93
C CYS A 101 -5.29 -6.69 23.84
N LEU A 102 -4.63 -7.41 24.74
CA LEU A 102 -3.56 -6.86 25.57
C LEU A 102 -2.37 -6.41 24.72
N GLY A 103 -2.05 -7.13 23.64
CA GLY A 103 -1.06 -6.72 22.64
C GLY A 103 -1.42 -5.38 21.97
N LEU A 104 -2.67 -5.23 21.53
CA LEU A 104 -3.18 -3.96 21.00
C LEU A 104 -3.09 -2.82 22.01
N ALA A 105 -3.43 -3.07 23.28
CA ALA A 105 -3.30 -2.06 24.34
C ALA A 105 -1.84 -1.65 24.60
N VAL A 106 -0.89 -2.58 24.47
CA VAL A 106 0.55 -2.26 24.53
C VAL A 106 0.96 -1.35 23.38
N LEU A 107 0.54 -1.65 22.14
CA LEU A 107 0.81 -0.81 20.97
C LEU A 107 0.23 0.60 21.15
N ASP A 108 -1.02 0.69 21.64
CA ASP A 108 -1.69 1.98 21.86
C ASP A 108 -1.00 2.82 22.94
N MET A 109 -0.62 2.22 24.07
CA MET A 109 0.12 2.93 25.12
C MET A 109 1.53 3.33 24.68
N LEU A 110 2.22 2.51 23.87
CA LEU A 110 3.50 2.89 23.26
C LEU A 110 3.34 4.07 22.30
N ARG A 111 2.27 4.06 21.49
CA ARG A 111 1.93 5.19 20.60
C ARG A 111 1.75 6.47 21.42
N ILE A 112 0.94 6.42 22.48
CA ILE A 112 0.74 7.57 23.39
C ILE A 112 2.08 8.07 23.93
N ALA A 113 2.96 7.16 24.36
CA ALA A 113 4.29 7.51 24.85
C ALA A 113 5.13 8.22 23.77
N ARG A 114 5.13 7.71 22.53
CA ARG A 114 5.89 8.29 21.41
C ARG A 114 5.36 9.67 21.00
N GLU A 115 4.05 9.79 20.80
CA GLU A 115 3.43 11.04 20.36
C GLU A 115 3.53 12.15 21.41
N ARG A 116 3.41 11.80 22.70
CA ARG A 116 3.58 12.75 23.81
C ARG A 116 5.04 12.95 24.23
N ARG A 117 6.00 12.30 23.57
CA ARG A 117 7.44 12.29 23.93
C ARG A 117 7.68 11.93 25.40
N GLN A 118 6.90 10.99 25.93
CA GLN A 118 6.98 10.48 27.28
C GLN A 118 7.60 9.07 27.32
N SER A 119 8.21 8.72 28.44
CA SER A 119 8.59 7.34 28.70
C SER A 119 7.35 6.46 28.96
N PRO A 120 7.40 5.15 28.67
CA PRO A 120 6.32 4.24 29.01
C PRO A 120 5.93 4.24 30.50
N ALA A 121 6.90 4.52 31.39
CA ALA A 121 6.66 4.61 32.83
C ALA A 121 5.80 5.83 33.18
N GLN A 122 6.08 7.00 32.60
CA GLN A 122 5.27 8.20 32.77
C GLN A 122 3.84 7.95 32.28
N VAL A 123 3.67 7.37 31.08
CA VAL A 123 2.33 7.04 30.54
C VAL A 123 1.54 6.11 31.45
N CYS A 124 2.18 5.12 32.09
CA CYS A 124 1.52 4.24 33.05
C CYS A 124 1.04 4.96 34.32
N GLY A 125 1.58 6.16 34.62
CA GLY A 125 1.17 6.98 35.76
C GLY A 125 -0.22 7.57 35.60
N HIS A 126 -0.61 7.96 34.37
CA HIS A 126 -1.90 8.61 34.10
C HIS A 126 -2.79 7.91 33.07
N VAL A 127 -2.28 6.88 32.37
CA VAL A 127 -3.08 6.06 31.43
C VAL A 127 -3.14 4.62 31.93
N SER A 128 -4.35 4.15 32.21
CA SER A 128 -4.60 2.76 32.56
C SER A 128 -4.66 1.89 31.31
N TYR A 129 -3.94 0.76 31.29
CA TYR A 129 -4.04 -0.18 30.16
C TYR A 129 -5.47 -0.63 29.85
N LYS A 130 -6.36 -0.61 30.86
CA LYS A 130 -7.77 -0.97 30.71
C LYS A 130 -8.56 -0.01 29.82
N SER A 131 -8.15 1.26 29.72
CA SER A 131 -8.81 2.23 28.82
C SER A 131 -8.50 1.97 27.35
N CYS A 132 -7.44 1.20 27.06
CA CYS A 132 -7.07 0.76 25.72
C CYS A 132 -7.66 -0.62 25.35
N LEU A 133 -8.52 -1.18 26.21
CA LEU A 133 -9.18 -2.48 26.02
C LEU A 133 -10.68 -2.31 25.72
N PRO A 134 -11.29 -3.27 24.99
CA PRO A 134 -12.71 -3.26 24.68
C PRO A 134 -13.55 -3.38 25.96
N ALA A 135 -14.70 -2.72 25.98
CA ALA A 135 -15.57 -2.64 27.15
C ALA A 135 -15.93 -4.02 27.77
N PRO A 136 -16.26 -5.08 27.01
CA PRO A 136 -16.53 -6.41 27.58
C PRO A 136 -15.33 -7.00 28.32
N LEU A 137 -14.13 -6.93 27.74
CA LEU A 137 -12.90 -7.43 28.37
C LEU A 137 -12.53 -6.62 29.61
N ARG A 138 -12.78 -5.31 29.59
CA ARG A 138 -12.59 -4.45 30.77
C ARG A 138 -13.47 -4.92 31.93
N LYS A 139 -14.74 -5.22 31.68
CA LYS A 139 -15.69 -5.75 32.68
C LYS A 139 -15.20 -7.11 33.22
N GLN A 140 -14.82 -8.03 32.34
CA GLN A 140 -14.29 -9.34 32.73
C GLN A 140 -13.02 -9.25 33.60
N ILE A 141 -12.06 -8.39 33.23
CA ILE A 141 -10.85 -8.18 34.04
C ILE A 141 -11.20 -7.62 35.42
N GLN A 142 -12.25 -6.80 35.54
CA GLN A 142 -12.69 -6.26 36.82
C GLN A 142 -13.28 -7.33 37.74
N GLN A 143 -13.96 -8.34 37.19
CA GLN A 143 -14.55 -9.47 37.93
C GLN A 143 -13.49 -10.44 38.50
N HIS A 144 -12.25 -10.43 37.98
CA HIS A 144 -11.19 -11.25 38.55
C HIS A 144 -10.75 -10.79 39.95
N ASN A 145 -10.26 -11.74 40.75
CA ASN A 145 -9.72 -11.46 42.08
C ASN A 145 -8.52 -10.48 42.05
N PHE A 146 -8.23 -9.86 43.20
CA PHE A 146 -7.18 -8.85 43.34
C PHE A 146 -5.81 -9.33 42.87
N VAL A 147 -5.43 -10.58 43.20
CA VAL A 147 -4.12 -11.15 42.86
C VAL A 147 -3.95 -11.30 41.36
N THR A 148 -4.96 -11.82 40.67
CA THR A 148 -4.99 -11.96 39.20
C THR A 148 -4.88 -10.60 38.52
N ARG A 149 -5.64 -9.59 38.98
CA ARG A 149 -5.57 -8.22 38.45
C ARG A 149 -4.19 -7.59 38.66
N LYS A 150 -3.56 -7.80 39.82
CA LYS A 150 -2.20 -7.34 40.14
C LYS A 150 -1.14 -8.02 39.26
N ARG A 151 -1.27 -9.32 39.03
CA ARG A 151 -0.38 -10.10 38.14
C ARG A 151 -0.48 -9.62 36.70
N LEU A 152 -1.69 -9.39 36.20
CA LEU A 152 -1.94 -8.88 34.86
C LEU A 152 -1.30 -7.49 34.66
N ARG A 153 -1.53 -6.56 35.60
CA ARG A 153 -0.91 -5.22 35.57
C ARG A 153 0.62 -5.28 35.56
N ARG A 154 1.21 -6.13 36.41
CA ARG A 154 2.68 -6.33 36.46
C ARG A 154 3.22 -6.85 35.13
N ARG A 155 2.59 -7.87 34.55
CA ARG A 155 3.00 -8.44 33.25
C ARG A 155 2.85 -7.43 32.11
N PHE A 156 1.75 -6.68 32.09
CA PHE A 156 1.52 -5.63 31.10
C PHE A 156 2.64 -4.56 31.16
N GLY A 157 2.93 -4.02 32.35
CA GLY A 157 3.99 -3.03 32.53
C GLY A 157 5.39 -3.56 32.18
N GLN A 158 5.67 -4.84 32.40
CA GLN A 158 6.91 -5.48 31.93
C GLN A 158 6.97 -5.54 30.40
N SER A 159 5.89 -5.90 29.71
CA SER A 159 5.83 -5.89 28.24
C SER A 159 6.01 -4.49 27.67
N LEU A 160 5.35 -3.48 28.26
CA LEU A 160 5.47 -2.10 27.81
C LEU A 160 6.90 -1.55 27.96
N ARG A 161 7.56 -1.79 29.10
CA ARG A 161 8.96 -1.39 29.32
C ARG A 161 9.93 -2.10 28.37
N ARG A 162 9.74 -3.39 28.13
CA ARG A 162 10.57 -4.17 27.19
C ARG A 162 10.47 -3.65 25.76
N LEU A 163 9.29 -3.22 25.34
CA LEU A 163 9.06 -2.69 24.00
C LEU A 163 9.32 -1.18 23.89
N GLY A 164 9.42 -0.48 25.02
CA GLY A 164 9.75 0.95 25.08
C GLY A 164 11.11 1.33 24.47
N GLY A 165 12.04 0.37 24.35
CA GLY A 165 13.31 0.56 23.65
C GLY A 165 13.25 0.38 22.14
N CYS A 166 12.10 -0.01 21.57
CA CYS A 166 11.94 -0.17 20.12
C CYS A 166 11.89 1.20 19.43
N GLN A 167 12.65 1.40 18.35
CA GLN A 167 12.69 2.65 17.60
C GLN A 167 11.47 2.90 16.69
N ALA A 168 10.38 2.15 16.86
CA ALA A 168 9.14 2.41 16.13
C ALA A 168 8.56 3.78 16.52
N ASP A 169 8.22 4.58 15.50
CA ASP A 169 7.54 5.85 15.63
C ASP A 169 6.00 5.67 15.76
N GLY A 170 5.28 6.77 15.96
CA GLY A 170 3.81 6.78 16.02
C GLY A 170 3.13 6.17 14.77
N PRO A 171 3.44 6.63 13.54
CA PRO A 171 2.97 6.03 12.29
C PRO A 171 3.03 4.50 12.25
N HIS A 172 4.22 3.94 12.53
CA HIS A 172 4.45 2.49 12.45
C HIS A 172 3.66 1.73 13.52
N LEU A 173 3.50 2.32 14.71
CA LEU A 173 2.68 1.73 15.78
C LEU A 173 1.18 1.72 15.42
N LYS A 174 0.67 2.78 14.78
CA LYS A 174 -0.71 2.82 14.27
C LYS A 174 -0.95 1.79 13.17
N LEU A 175 -0.02 1.68 12.22
CA LEU A 175 -0.10 0.69 11.15
C LEU A 175 -0.08 -0.74 11.71
N LYS A 176 0.83 -1.03 12.64
CA LYS A 176 0.89 -2.35 13.30
C LYS A 176 -0.39 -2.67 14.07
N TYR A 177 -0.96 -1.67 14.76
CA TYR A 177 -2.22 -1.81 15.48
C TYR A 177 -3.35 -2.19 14.53
N LEU A 178 -3.47 -1.49 13.39
CA LEU A 178 -4.47 -1.78 12.36
C LEU A 178 -4.33 -3.20 11.81
N LEU A 179 -3.12 -3.61 11.44
CA LEU A 179 -2.83 -4.96 10.94
C LEU A 179 -3.16 -6.06 11.95
N ASP A 180 -2.88 -5.85 13.24
CA ASP A 180 -3.21 -6.82 14.29
C ASP A 180 -4.69 -6.86 14.59
N LEU A 181 -5.37 -5.71 14.53
CA LEU A 181 -6.79 -5.62 14.73
C LEU A 181 -7.56 -6.30 13.57
N GLU A 182 -7.09 -6.17 12.33
CA GLU A 182 -7.67 -6.87 11.17
C GLU A 182 -7.54 -8.40 11.32
N ARG A 183 -6.42 -8.90 11.83
CA ARG A 183 -6.25 -10.35 12.12
C ARG A 183 -7.18 -10.86 13.22
N LEU A 184 -7.53 -10.00 14.17
CA LEU A 184 -8.51 -10.28 15.23
C LEU A 184 -9.94 -10.32 14.67
N GLN A 185 -10.19 -9.61 13.57
CA GLN A 185 -11.52 -9.34 13.01
C GLN A 185 -11.64 -9.90 11.60
N ARG A 186 -12.10 -11.15 11.45
CA ARG A 186 -12.27 -11.74 10.09
C ARG A 186 -13.39 -11.10 9.25
N ARG A 187 -14.23 -10.21 9.79
CA ARG A 187 -15.46 -9.69 9.13
C ARG A 187 -15.69 -8.19 9.30
N ARG A 188 -14.64 -7.40 9.49
CA ARG A 188 -14.76 -5.98 9.86
C ARG A 188 -15.37 -5.08 8.77
N SER A 189 -15.32 -5.51 7.53
CA SER A 189 -15.51 -4.65 6.35
C SER A 189 -16.81 -4.96 5.60
N GLU A 190 -17.78 -5.55 6.30
CA GLU A 190 -19.06 -5.99 5.73
C GLU A 190 -20.19 -5.18 6.37
N GLU A 191 -21.02 -4.55 5.54
CA GLU A 191 -22.32 -4.01 5.95
C GLU A 191 -23.41 -5.06 5.69
N ILE A 192 -24.30 -5.24 6.66
CA ILE A 192 -25.38 -6.24 6.60
C ILE A 192 -26.72 -5.51 6.62
N PHE A 193 -27.56 -5.76 5.62
CA PHE A 193 -28.90 -5.21 5.50
C PHE A 193 -29.93 -6.31 5.67
N HIS A 194 -30.87 -6.13 6.60
CA HIS A 194 -31.95 -7.07 6.84
C HIS A 194 -33.17 -6.64 6.02
N VAL A 195 -33.52 -7.45 5.03
CA VAL A 195 -34.55 -7.14 4.02
C VAL A 195 -35.56 -8.27 3.91
N ARG A 196 -36.64 -8.05 3.17
CA ARG A 196 -37.61 -9.09 2.81
C ARG A 196 -37.56 -9.39 1.32
N SER A 197 -37.89 -10.62 0.95
CA SER A 197 -38.16 -10.94 -0.46
C SER A 197 -39.58 -10.52 -0.82
N PRO A 198 -39.82 -9.91 -2.00
CA PRO A 198 -41.18 -9.63 -2.46
C PRO A 198 -42.00 -10.92 -2.46
N GLY A 199 -43.17 -10.92 -1.80
CA GLY A 199 -43.99 -12.13 -1.72
C GLY A 199 -43.77 -12.98 -0.47
N SER A 200 -42.63 -12.88 0.23
CA SER A 200 -42.30 -13.73 1.37
C SER A 200 -42.06 -12.94 2.65
N PRO A 201 -42.61 -13.38 3.81
CA PRO A 201 -42.31 -12.75 5.10
C PRO A 201 -40.93 -13.15 5.65
N ALA A 202 -40.21 -14.09 5.02
CA ALA A 202 -38.94 -14.57 5.52
C ALA A 202 -37.84 -13.48 5.43
N PRO A 203 -37.11 -13.20 6.52
CA PRO A 203 -36.03 -12.23 6.49
C PRO A 203 -34.81 -12.78 5.75
N ILE A 204 -34.21 -11.92 4.93
CA ILE A 204 -32.98 -12.16 4.19
C ILE A 204 -31.93 -11.16 4.70
N ALA A 205 -30.69 -11.59 4.84
CA ALA A 205 -29.57 -10.71 5.11
C ALA A 205 -28.75 -10.53 3.83
N ILE A 206 -28.63 -9.28 3.35
CA ILE A 206 -27.70 -8.91 2.28
C ILE A 206 -26.38 -8.49 2.92
N HIS A 207 -25.29 -9.07 2.44
CA HIS A 207 -23.93 -8.80 2.86
C HIS A 207 -23.22 -8.05 1.73
N VAL A 208 -22.63 -6.90 2.05
CA VAL A 208 -21.85 -6.10 1.08
C VAL A 208 -20.47 -5.85 1.66
N SER A 209 -19.42 -6.25 0.93
CA SER A 209 -18.04 -5.99 1.33
C SER A 209 -17.15 -5.65 0.15
N GLY A 210 -16.13 -4.82 0.39
CA GLY A 210 -15.21 -4.37 -0.66
C GLY A 210 -14.43 -5.51 -1.32
N ASP A 211 -14.15 -6.60 -0.61
CA ASP A 211 -13.40 -7.77 -1.11
C ASP A 211 -14.27 -8.81 -1.83
N SER A 212 -15.53 -9.01 -1.40
CA SER A 212 -16.37 -10.12 -1.89
C SER A 212 -17.59 -9.71 -2.69
N GLY A 213 -17.86 -8.40 -2.83
CA GLY A 213 -19.01 -7.90 -3.59
C GLY A 213 -20.30 -8.00 -2.79
N VAL A 214 -21.35 -8.48 -3.45
CA VAL A 214 -22.71 -8.63 -2.90
C VAL A 214 -23.03 -10.11 -2.72
N ALA A 215 -23.42 -10.49 -1.51
CA ALA A 215 -23.88 -11.83 -1.16
C ALA A 215 -25.16 -11.75 -0.33
N TRP A 216 -25.85 -12.88 -0.16
CA TRP A 216 -27.03 -12.97 0.69
C TRP A 216 -27.07 -14.28 1.49
N SER A 217 -27.86 -14.29 2.56
CA SER A 217 -28.15 -15.48 3.36
C SER A 217 -29.62 -15.48 3.84
N CYS A 218 -30.21 -16.66 3.98
CA CYS A 218 -31.58 -16.85 4.48
C CYS A 218 -31.59 -17.39 5.91
N GLY A 219 -32.49 -16.87 6.75
CA GLY A 219 -32.96 -17.55 7.97
C GLY A 219 -31.87 -17.99 8.96
N GLY A 220 -30.87 -17.15 9.23
CA GLY A 220 -29.81 -17.47 10.20
C GLY A 220 -28.81 -18.55 9.77
N SER A 221 -28.90 -19.05 8.52
CA SER A 221 -27.92 -19.96 7.96
C SER A 221 -26.57 -19.27 7.79
N GLU A 222 -25.48 -19.96 8.16
CA GLU A 222 -24.11 -19.50 7.87
C GLU A 222 -23.73 -19.64 6.39
N SER A 223 -24.55 -20.32 5.58
CA SER A 223 -24.29 -20.53 4.15
C SER A 223 -24.58 -19.26 3.34
N ARG A 224 -23.51 -18.52 3.04
CA ARG A 224 -23.55 -17.32 2.18
C ARG A 224 -23.63 -17.73 0.72
N GLN A 225 -24.55 -17.12 -0.01
CA GLN A 225 -24.66 -17.26 -1.46
C GLN A 225 -24.18 -15.97 -2.11
N HIS A 226 -23.17 -16.08 -2.97
CA HIS A 226 -22.67 -14.94 -3.73
C HIS A 226 -23.70 -14.53 -4.78
N PHE A 227 -24.04 -13.24 -4.82
CA PHE A 227 -24.89 -12.67 -5.85
C PHE A 227 -24.02 -12.18 -7.02
N CYS A 228 -23.34 -11.05 -6.88
CA CYS A 228 -22.46 -10.53 -7.92
C CYS A 228 -21.35 -9.68 -7.34
N ASP A 229 -20.35 -9.44 -8.18
CA ASP A 229 -19.36 -8.42 -7.92
C ASP A 229 -19.85 -7.03 -8.36
N PHE A 230 -19.21 -5.96 -7.91
CA PHE A 230 -19.64 -4.60 -8.24
C PHE A 230 -19.62 -4.31 -9.76
N PRO A 231 -18.55 -4.65 -10.51
CA PRO A 231 -18.51 -4.38 -11.96
C PRO A 231 -19.57 -5.12 -12.79
N ASP A 232 -20.20 -6.16 -12.23
CA ASP A 232 -21.26 -6.95 -12.89
C ASP A 232 -22.64 -6.28 -12.82
N ILE A 233 -22.79 -5.26 -11.97
CA ILE A 233 -24.06 -4.53 -11.81
C ILE A 233 -24.26 -3.62 -13.02
N ALA A 234 -25.42 -3.77 -13.67
CA ALA A 234 -25.83 -2.96 -14.82
C ALA A 234 -26.71 -1.78 -14.42
N ASP A 235 -27.66 -2.00 -13.51
CA ASP A 235 -28.64 -0.99 -13.11
C ASP A 235 -29.14 -1.24 -11.68
N ILE A 236 -29.52 -0.15 -10.98
CA ILE A 236 -30.17 -0.19 -9.68
C ILE A 236 -31.33 0.81 -9.66
N SER A 237 -32.53 0.34 -9.31
CA SER A 237 -33.71 1.20 -9.16
C SER A 237 -34.31 1.11 -7.76
N ILE A 238 -34.86 2.23 -7.28
CA ILE A 238 -35.62 2.32 -6.04
C ILE A 238 -37.07 2.66 -6.41
N LYS A 239 -38.04 1.87 -5.92
CA LYS A 239 -39.47 2.07 -6.14
C LYS A 239 -40.21 1.99 -4.81
N GLN A 240 -41.38 2.62 -4.74
CA GLN A 240 -42.28 2.42 -3.61
C GLN A 240 -42.87 1.00 -3.68
N ALA A 241 -42.85 0.27 -2.57
CA ALA A 241 -43.46 -1.05 -2.52
C ALA A 241 -44.99 -0.92 -2.64
N ALA A 242 -45.65 -1.90 -3.28
CA ALA A 242 -47.10 -1.92 -3.38
C ALA A 242 -47.74 -2.09 -1.99
N SER A 243 -48.75 -1.28 -1.68
CA SER A 243 -49.50 -1.40 -0.43
C SER A 243 -50.25 -2.72 -0.38
N ARG A 244 -50.04 -3.51 0.67
CA ARG A 244 -50.83 -4.72 0.93
C ARG A 244 -52.09 -4.44 1.76
N ASP A 245 -52.20 -3.28 2.41
CA ASP A 245 -53.25 -3.03 3.43
C ASP A 245 -53.65 -1.54 3.61
N GLY A 246 -53.68 -0.73 2.56
CA GLY A 246 -54.28 0.62 2.60
C GLY A 246 -53.61 1.67 3.52
N GLY A 247 -52.58 1.29 4.29
CA GLY A 247 -51.78 2.18 5.12
C GLY A 247 -50.64 2.87 4.38
N ALA A 248 -50.04 3.90 5.00
CA ALA A 248 -48.87 4.60 4.46
C ALA A 248 -47.68 3.65 4.31
N VAL A 249 -47.29 3.36 3.05
CA VAL A 249 -46.20 2.41 2.76
C VAL A 249 -44.84 3.09 2.85
N GLU A 250 -44.13 2.87 3.96
CA GLU A 250 -42.74 3.31 4.14
C GLU A 250 -41.72 2.39 3.44
N ASN A 251 -42.10 1.15 3.13
CA ASN A 251 -41.22 0.18 2.50
C ASN A 251 -40.77 0.63 1.10
N ARG A 252 -39.56 0.24 0.70
CA ARG A 252 -39.00 0.51 -0.63
C ARG A 252 -38.52 -0.77 -1.28
N LEU A 253 -38.92 -0.97 -2.53
CA LEU A 253 -38.43 -2.04 -3.37
C LEU A 253 -37.14 -1.57 -4.04
N VAL A 254 -36.05 -2.30 -3.87
CA VAL A 254 -34.79 -2.08 -4.57
C VAL A 254 -34.54 -3.26 -5.50
N THR A 255 -34.33 -2.95 -6.78
CA THR A 255 -34.02 -3.94 -7.81
C THR A 255 -32.57 -3.73 -8.25
N VAL A 256 -31.74 -4.77 -8.12
CA VAL A 256 -30.35 -4.79 -8.62
C VAL A 256 -30.30 -5.73 -9.81
N THR A 257 -29.93 -5.18 -10.98
CA THR A 257 -29.88 -5.91 -12.25
C THR A 257 -28.42 -6.16 -12.65
N LYS A 258 -28.09 -7.41 -12.99
CA LYS A 258 -26.77 -7.77 -13.53
C LYS A 258 -26.73 -7.56 -15.04
N ALA A 259 -25.54 -7.38 -15.60
CA ALA A 259 -25.33 -7.15 -17.03
C ALA A 259 -25.61 -8.37 -17.95
N ASP A 260 -26.01 -9.53 -17.40
CA ASP A 260 -26.22 -10.82 -18.05
C ASP A 260 -25.05 -11.41 -18.87
N SER A 261 -24.71 -12.65 -18.52
CA SER A 261 -23.71 -13.52 -19.13
C SER A 261 -24.08 -13.94 -20.57
N ARG A 262 -23.99 -13.04 -21.54
CA ARG A 262 -24.03 -13.37 -22.98
C ARG A 262 -22.86 -12.76 -23.73
N ALA A 263 -21.73 -13.46 -23.71
CA ALA A 263 -20.64 -13.25 -24.66
C ALA A 263 -19.90 -14.56 -24.98
N LEU A 264 -20.62 -15.69 -25.15
CA LEU A 264 -20.13 -16.88 -25.87
C LEU A 264 -21.33 -17.60 -26.50
N VAL A 265 -21.85 -17.06 -27.62
CA VAL A 265 -22.54 -17.88 -28.61
C VAL A 265 -21.63 -17.87 -29.83
N SER A 266 -20.89 -18.95 -30.02
CA SER A 266 -20.26 -19.26 -31.31
C SER A 266 -21.33 -19.84 -32.24
N PRO A 267 -21.28 -19.58 -33.55
CA PRO A 267 -22.20 -20.18 -34.51
C PRO A 267 -21.73 -21.60 -34.91
N GLY A 268 -22.70 -22.51 -35.11
CA GLY A 268 -22.49 -23.89 -35.58
C GLY A 268 -22.72 -24.91 -34.46
N GLU A 269 -23.47 -26.01 -34.61
CA GLU A 269 -23.99 -26.70 -35.79
C GLU A 269 -25.31 -27.40 -35.39
N GLY A 270 -26.19 -27.62 -36.36
CA GLY A 270 -27.36 -28.49 -36.20
C GLY A 270 -26.99 -29.96 -36.38
N SER A 271 -27.59 -30.83 -35.56
CA SER A 271 -28.29 -32.07 -35.97
C SER A 271 -28.56 -32.90 -34.72
N GLY A 272 -29.71 -33.59 -34.70
CA GLY A 272 -30.41 -33.98 -33.49
C GLY A 272 -30.00 -35.31 -32.86
N SER A 273 -30.56 -35.55 -31.68
CA SER A 273 -31.11 -36.84 -31.26
C SER A 273 -31.89 -36.68 -29.95
N ARG A 274 -33.05 -37.35 -29.89
CA ARG A 274 -33.96 -37.41 -28.74
C ARG A 274 -33.33 -38.20 -27.59
N GLY A 275 -33.49 -37.70 -26.36
CA GLY A 275 -33.30 -38.46 -25.13
C GLY A 275 -34.09 -37.87 -23.97
N ARG A 276 -35.14 -38.57 -23.53
CA ARG A 276 -35.84 -38.32 -22.26
C ARG A 276 -34.96 -38.80 -21.11
N ALA A 277 -34.73 -37.95 -20.10
CA ALA A 277 -34.54 -38.36 -18.71
C ALA A 277 -34.68 -37.13 -17.79
N GLY A 278 -35.49 -37.27 -16.73
CA GLY A 278 -35.63 -36.26 -15.70
C GLY A 278 -34.40 -36.19 -14.80
N GLY A 279 -34.10 -35.00 -14.32
CA GLY A 279 -33.03 -34.72 -13.36
C GLY A 279 -32.88 -33.22 -13.16
N ASP A 280 -33.17 -32.78 -11.93
CA ASP A 280 -32.78 -31.53 -11.30
C ASP A 280 -32.79 -30.24 -12.17
N LYS A 281 -33.87 -29.46 -12.07
CA LYS A 281 -33.89 -28.09 -12.60
C LYS A 281 -32.92 -27.25 -11.77
N GLY A 282 -31.66 -27.20 -12.21
CA GLY A 282 -30.72 -26.18 -11.79
C GLY A 282 -31.41 -24.82 -11.90
N VAL A 283 -31.62 -24.17 -10.76
CA VAL A 283 -32.17 -22.81 -10.68
C VAL A 283 -31.26 -21.93 -11.51
N THR A 284 -31.72 -21.51 -12.69
CA THR A 284 -31.02 -20.49 -13.47
C THR A 284 -30.91 -19.25 -12.58
N PRO A 285 -29.71 -18.71 -12.35
CA PRO A 285 -29.54 -17.55 -11.48
C PRO A 285 -30.34 -16.39 -12.05
N SER A 286 -31.23 -15.82 -11.24
CA SER A 286 -32.05 -14.69 -11.63
C SER A 286 -31.15 -13.52 -12.08
N PRO A 287 -31.43 -12.89 -13.25
CA PRO A 287 -30.63 -11.79 -13.79
C PRO A 287 -30.78 -10.50 -12.96
N SER A 288 -31.87 -10.39 -12.20
CA SER A 288 -32.16 -9.32 -11.28
C SER A 288 -32.58 -9.88 -9.92
N GLN A 289 -32.21 -9.16 -8.86
CA GLN A 289 -32.63 -9.45 -7.50
C GLN A 289 -33.44 -8.27 -6.98
N GLU A 290 -34.68 -8.56 -6.57
CA GLU A 290 -35.57 -7.60 -5.94
C GLU A 290 -35.65 -7.86 -4.45
N VAL A 291 -35.52 -6.80 -3.66
CA VAL A 291 -35.56 -6.86 -2.20
C VAL A 291 -36.32 -5.67 -1.63
N GLU A 292 -37.06 -5.91 -0.56
CA GLU A 292 -37.87 -4.90 0.11
C GLU A 292 -37.16 -4.43 1.38
N PHE A 293 -36.85 -3.12 1.42
CA PHE A 293 -36.29 -2.43 2.57
C PHE A 293 -37.41 -1.85 3.44
N PRO A 294 -37.26 -1.87 4.78
CA PRO A 294 -38.21 -1.29 5.72
C PRO A 294 -38.45 0.21 5.52
N THR A 295 -37.40 0.97 5.16
CA THR A 295 -37.48 2.42 5.02
C THR A 295 -36.74 2.92 3.79
N LEU A 296 -37.16 4.08 3.28
CA LEU A 296 -36.42 4.80 2.22
C LEU A 296 -34.99 5.17 2.66
N ARG A 297 -34.78 5.43 3.94
CA ARG A 297 -33.47 5.78 4.48
C ARG A 297 -32.48 4.64 4.33
N GLU A 298 -32.88 3.42 4.72
CA GLU A 298 -32.05 2.22 4.57
C GLU A 298 -31.83 1.86 3.10
N ALA A 299 -32.87 1.96 2.26
CA ALA A 299 -32.74 1.74 0.82
C ALA A 299 -31.70 2.68 0.19
N ARG A 300 -31.74 3.98 0.51
CA ARG A 300 -30.74 4.95 0.03
C ARG A 300 -29.34 4.68 0.58
N SER A 301 -29.23 4.28 1.86
CA SER A 301 -27.96 3.88 2.46
C SER A 301 -27.33 2.70 1.70
N PHE A 302 -28.13 1.69 1.37
CA PHE A 302 -27.72 0.50 0.62
C PHE A 302 -27.31 0.83 -0.82
N VAL A 303 -28.14 1.56 -1.57
CA VAL A 303 -27.81 1.91 -2.96
C VAL A 303 -26.58 2.81 -3.03
N ALA A 304 -26.41 3.75 -2.09
CA ALA A 304 -25.20 4.57 -2.01
C ALA A 304 -23.93 3.75 -1.70
N LEU A 305 -24.04 2.62 -1.00
CA LEU A 305 -22.94 1.69 -0.76
C LEU A 305 -22.52 0.97 -2.04
N LEU A 306 -23.50 0.44 -2.79
CA LEU A 306 -23.22 -0.22 -4.07
C LEU A 306 -22.65 0.75 -5.10
N ASP A 307 -23.25 1.95 -5.21
CA ASP A 307 -22.80 3.02 -6.10
C ASP A 307 -21.37 3.47 -5.79
N GLY A 308 -21.03 3.66 -4.52
CA GLY A 308 -19.69 4.05 -4.12
C GLY A 308 -18.64 2.97 -4.37
N TYR A 309 -18.94 1.69 -4.09
CA TYR A 309 -18.03 0.60 -4.45
C TYR A 309 -17.88 0.46 -5.96
N TYR A 310 -18.96 0.59 -6.74
CA TYR A 310 -18.91 0.58 -8.20
C TYR A 310 -17.98 1.66 -8.74
N ARG A 311 -18.06 2.88 -8.20
CA ARG A 311 -17.15 3.97 -8.57
C ARG A 311 -15.70 3.70 -8.23
N LEU A 312 -15.45 2.97 -7.15
CA LEU A 312 -14.10 2.61 -6.73
C LEU A 312 -13.53 1.41 -7.49
N THR A 313 -14.34 0.55 -8.12
CA THR A 313 -13.86 -0.69 -8.75
C THR A 313 -14.13 -0.82 -10.25
N ALA A 314 -15.12 -0.12 -10.79
CA ALA A 314 -15.58 -0.28 -12.17
C ALA A 314 -15.51 1.02 -12.98
N ASP A 315 -16.13 2.10 -12.51
CA ASP A 315 -16.20 3.37 -13.23
C ASP A 315 -16.33 4.56 -12.29
N ALA A 316 -15.24 5.33 -12.14
CA ALA A 316 -15.15 6.45 -11.21
C ALA A 316 -16.13 7.60 -11.50
N GLN A 317 -16.74 7.63 -12.70
CA GLN A 317 -17.64 8.70 -13.12
C GLN A 317 -19.08 8.24 -13.36
N HIS A 318 -19.40 7.02 -12.94
CA HIS A 318 -20.74 6.47 -13.05
C HIS A 318 -21.59 6.73 -11.80
N TYR A 319 -22.92 6.75 -11.98
CA TYR A 319 -23.87 6.61 -10.89
C TYR A 319 -25.08 5.81 -11.38
N PHE A 320 -25.69 4.99 -10.52
CA PHE A 320 -26.85 4.17 -10.91
C PHE A 320 -28.16 4.96 -10.89
N CYS A 321 -28.41 5.73 -9.84
CA CYS A 321 -29.65 6.50 -9.72
C CYS A 321 -29.43 7.89 -9.13
N ARG A 322 -30.19 8.88 -9.63
CA ARG A 322 -30.09 10.28 -9.18
C ARG A 322 -30.43 10.48 -7.71
N GLU A 323 -31.21 9.57 -7.13
CA GLU A 323 -31.61 9.61 -5.71
C GLU A 323 -30.44 9.48 -4.73
N VAL A 324 -29.30 8.93 -5.15
CA VAL A 324 -28.09 8.84 -4.32
C VAL A 324 -26.84 9.40 -5.00
N ALA A 325 -26.99 9.95 -6.22
CA ALA A 325 -25.87 10.43 -7.01
C ALA A 325 -25.15 11.60 -6.31
N PRO A 326 -23.82 11.56 -6.14
CA PRO A 326 -23.07 12.67 -5.56
C PRO A 326 -23.26 13.95 -6.38
N PRO A 327 -23.63 15.09 -5.76
CA PRO A 327 -23.85 16.33 -6.50
C PRO A 327 -22.60 16.79 -7.27
N ARG A 328 -21.42 16.63 -6.66
CA ARG A 328 -20.13 16.95 -7.29
C ARG A 328 -19.84 16.13 -8.55
N LEU A 329 -20.28 14.86 -8.57
CA LEU A 329 -20.13 14.01 -9.74
C LEU A 329 -21.06 14.47 -10.87
N LEU A 330 -22.28 14.88 -10.55
CA LEU A 330 -23.21 15.43 -11.55
C LEU A 330 -22.66 16.71 -12.19
N GLU A 331 -22.09 17.61 -11.38
CA GLU A 331 -21.38 18.81 -11.86
C GLU A 331 -20.19 18.46 -12.77
N ASP A 332 -19.43 17.42 -12.41
CA ASP A 332 -18.29 16.96 -13.22
C ASP A 332 -18.73 16.42 -14.58
N LEU A 333 -19.78 15.61 -14.61
CA LEU A 333 -20.35 15.06 -15.84
C LEU A 333 -20.89 16.16 -16.76
N GLU A 334 -21.58 17.16 -16.21
CA GLU A 334 -22.09 18.31 -16.97
C GLU A 334 -20.95 19.11 -17.62
N ASN A 335 -19.83 19.28 -16.91
CA ASN A 335 -18.66 20.02 -17.39
C ASN A 335 -17.64 19.16 -18.16
N GLN A 336 -17.93 17.88 -18.40
CA GLN A 336 -16.98 16.91 -18.97
C GLN A 336 -15.62 16.91 -18.22
N CYS A 337 -15.68 17.10 -16.90
CA CYS A 337 -14.53 17.19 -16.02
C CYS A 337 -14.18 15.80 -15.48
N HIS A 338 -12.90 15.44 -15.53
CA HIS A 338 -12.44 14.26 -14.82
C HIS A 338 -12.42 14.50 -13.31
N GLY A 339 -12.55 13.41 -12.55
CA GLY A 339 -12.17 13.41 -11.13
C GLY A 339 -10.68 13.74 -10.90
N PRO A 340 -10.17 13.59 -9.66
CA PRO A 340 -8.79 13.94 -9.30
C PRO A 340 -7.75 12.92 -9.85
N ILE A 341 -7.73 12.72 -11.17
CA ILE A 341 -6.75 11.87 -11.85
C ILE A 341 -5.36 12.50 -11.77
N SER A 342 -4.33 11.64 -11.72
CA SER A 342 -2.93 12.07 -11.69
C SER A 342 -2.52 12.78 -12.99
N ALA A 343 -1.39 13.48 -12.96
CA ALA A 343 -0.90 14.18 -14.14
C ALA A 343 -0.51 13.19 -15.25
N GLU A 344 0.03 12.04 -14.86
CA GLU A 344 0.47 10.97 -15.74
C GLU A 344 -0.74 10.34 -16.45
N PHE A 345 -1.84 10.06 -15.74
CA PHE A 345 -3.08 9.58 -16.37
C PHE A 345 -3.69 10.62 -17.32
N ALA A 346 -3.63 11.92 -16.96
CA ALA A 346 -4.09 12.98 -17.84
C ALA A 346 -3.27 13.02 -19.15
N VAL A 347 -1.94 12.97 -19.06
CA VAL A 347 -1.06 12.97 -20.24
C VAL A 347 -1.31 11.72 -21.10
N ASN A 348 -1.34 10.54 -20.50
CA ASN A 348 -1.59 9.29 -21.21
C ASN A 348 -2.93 9.28 -21.96
N LYS A 349 -3.97 9.95 -21.43
CA LYS A 349 -5.25 10.12 -22.14
C LYS A 349 -5.14 11.02 -23.36
N LEU A 350 -4.42 12.15 -23.24
CA LEU A 350 -4.18 13.05 -24.37
C LEU A 350 -3.35 12.36 -25.46
N GLU A 351 -2.37 11.54 -25.07
CA GLU A 351 -1.57 10.71 -25.98
C GLU A 351 -2.41 9.66 -26.70
N ALA A 352 -3.25 8.94 -25.96
CA ALA A 352 -4.17 7.96 -26.53
C ALA A 352 -5.21 8.60 -27.47
N ALA A 353 -5.50 9.89 -27.31
CA ALA A 353 -6.34 10.67 -28.23
C ALA A 353 -5.57 11.23 -29.45
N GLY A 354 -4.29 10.86 -29.63
CA GLY A 354 -3.44 11.25 -30.77
C GLY A 354 -2.39 12.31 -30.45
N GLY A 355 -2.52 13.02 -29.31
CA GLY A 355 -1.56 14.04 -28.88
C GLY A 355 -1.37 15.20 -29.86
N ALA A 356 -2.39 15.52 -30.65
CA ALA A 356 -2.42 16.73 -31.47
C ALA A 356 -2.33 17.99 -30.59
N PRO A 357 -1.61 19.05 -31.02
CA PRO A 357 -1.64 20.35 -30.35
C PRO A 357 -3.09 20.85 -30.23
N GLY A 358 -3.41 21.45 -29.09
CA GLY A 358 -4.75 21.95 -28.81
C GLY A 358 -5.75 20.93 -28.28
N LEU A 359 -5.38 19.64 -28.21
CA LEU A 359 -6.08 18.68 -27.36
C LEU A 359 -5.94 19.08 -25.89
N PHE A 360 -7.03 19.04 -25.15
CA PHE A 360 -7.01 19.34 -23.72
C PHE A 360 -7.97 18.46 -22.93
N LEU A 361 -7.77 18.40 -21.62
CA LEU A 361 -8.75 17.85 -20.70
C LEU A 361 -8.85 18.70 -19.44
N LEU A 362 -10.04 18.71 -18.86
CA LEU A 362 -10.33 19.29 -17.57
C LEU A 362 -10.37 18.17 -16.53
N ARG A 363 -9.75 18.40 -15.37
CA ARG A 363 -9.78 17.48 -14.22
C ARG A 363 -9.79 18.23 -12.90
N ARG A 364 -10.32 17.61 -11.84
CA ARG A 364 -10.19 18.16 -10.49
C ARG A 364 -8.75 18.08 -9.98
N SER A 365 -8.37 18.99 -9.08
CA SER A 365 -7.07 18.93 -8.42
C SER A 365 -6.98 17.70 -7.51
N PRO A 366 -5.89 16.91 -7.59
CA PRO A 366 -5.65 15.84 -6.62
C PRO A 366 -5.13 16.34 -5.27
N GLN A 367 -4.83 17.65 -5.15
CA GLN A 367 -4.23 18.25 -3.95
C GLN A 367 -5.22 19.04 -3.10
N ASP A 368 -6.31 19.52 -3.69
CA ASP A 368 -7.29 20.36 -3.01
C ASP A 368 -8.66 20.24 -3.67
N PHE A 369 -9.72 20.52 -2.91
CA PHE A 369 -11.09 20.35 -3.42
C PHE A 369 -11.51 21.48 -4.36
N ASP A 370 -11.05 22.71 -4.14
CA ASP A 370 -11.63 23.92 -4.75
C ASP A 370 -10.95 24.35 -6.06
N SER A 371 -10.00 23.55 -6.55
CA SER A 371 -9.30 23.82 -7.80
C SER A 371 -9.49 22.75 -8.85
N TYR A 372 -9.41 23.19 -10.10
CA TYR A 372 -9.40 22.38 -11.30
C TYR A 372 -8.06 22.58 -12.00
N LEU A 373 -7.71 21.61 -12.84
CA LEU A 373 -6.51 21.60 -13.64
C LEU A 373 -6.89 21.37 -15.09
N LEU A 374 -6.46 22.30 -15.94
CA LEU A 374 -6.58 22.21 -17.39
C LEU A 374 -5.24 21.72 -17.92
N THR A 375 -5.19 20.49 -18.43
CA THR A 375 -4.00 19.93 -19.07
C THR A 375 -4.16 20.06 -20.59
N VAL A 376 -3.21 20.71 -21.26
CA VAL A 376 -3.28 21.02 -22.70
C VAL A 376 -2.02 20.51 -23.40
N CYS A 377 -2.21 19.82 -24.52
CA CYS A 377 -1.14 19.44 -25.43
C CYS A 377 -0.70 20.66 -26.25
N VAL A 378 0.58 20.97 -26.23
CA VAL A 378 1.16 22.10 -26.95
C VAL A 378 2.37 21.65 -27.78
N GLN A 379 2.59 22.33 -28.90
CA GLN A 379 3.80 22.15 -29.69
C GLN A 379 4.85 23.16 -29.24
N THR A 380 6.00 22.68 -28.80
CA THR A 380 7.15 23.52 -28.43
C THR A 380 8.30 23.32 -29.42
N ARG A 381 9.34 24.17 -29.32
CA ARG A 381 10.57 24.02 -30.12
C ARG A 381 11.30 22.69 -29.86
N SER A 382 11.13 22.13 -28.67
CA SER A 382 11.69 20.83 -28.25
C SER A 382 10.78 19.64 -28.55
N GLY A 383 9.66 19.85 -29.24
CA GLY A 383 8.67 18.82 -29.53
C GLY A 383 7.37 18.98 -28.75
N ARG A 384 6.60 17.90 -28.64
CA ARG A 384 5.32 17.87 -27.92
C ARG A 384 5.53 18.05 -26.42
N ASP A 385 4.70 18.86 -25.80
CA ASP A 385 4.73 19.14 -24.36
C ASP A 385 3.30 19.25 -23.80
N TYR A 386 3.15 19.13 -22.48
CA TYR A 386 1.85 19.17 -21.80
C TYR A 386 1.84 20.22 -20.70
N ARG A 387 1.15 21.34 -20.96
CA ARG A 387 1.05 22.45 -20.01
C ARG A 387 -0.15 22.27 -19.11
N ARG A 388 0.00 22.69 -17.85
CA ARG A 388 -1.02 22.57 -16.80
C ARG A 388 -1.38 23.95 -16.27
N CYS A 389 -2.63 24.35 -16.45
CA CYS A 389 -3.15 25.59 -15.91
C CYS A 389 -4.08 25.29 -14.74
N ARG A 390 -3.96 26.05 -13.65
CA ARG A 390 -4.87 25.92 -12.50
C ARG A 390 -6.06 26.85 -12.69
N ILE A 391 -7.26 26.31 -12.44
CA ILE A 391 -8.51 27.05 -12.43
C ILE A 391 -9.05 27.03 -11.00
N ARG A 392 -9.57 28.17 -10.53
CA ARG A 392 -10.14 28.33 -9.19
C ARG A 392 -11.54 28.92 -9.27
N ARG A 393 -12.28 28.75 -8.18
CA ARG A 393 -13.59 29.35 -7.93
C ARG A 393 -13.50 30.31 -6.74
N ASP A 394 -14.19 31.44 -6.81
CA ASP A 394 -14.15 32.50 -5.78
C ASP A 394 -15.40 32.39 -4.92
N GLU A 395 -15.45 33.23 -3.89
CA GLU A 395 -16.57 33.28 -2.95
C GLU A 395 -17.88 33.67 -3.65
N ASP A 396 -17.81 34.48 -4.72
CA ASP A 396 -18.95 34.85 -5.57
C ASP A 396 -19.36 33.72 -6.54
N GLY A 397 -18.66 32.59 -6.50
CA GLY A 397 -18.93 31.43 -7.35
C GLY A 397 -18.43 31.55 -8.79
N ARG A 398 -17.65 32.59 -9.13
CA ARG A 398 -17.06 32.81 -10.45
C ARG A 398 -15.74 32.06 -10.62
N TRP A 399 -15.41 31.75 -11.86
CA TRP A 399 -14.27 30.93 -12.27
C TRP A 399 -13.15 31.77 -12.88
N TRP A 400 -11.90 31.43 -12.61
CA TRP A 400 -10.76 32.04 -13.30
C TRP A 400 -9.56 31.11 -13.39
N LEU A 401 -8.69 31.43 -14.36
CA LEU A 401 -7.42 30.75 -14.58
C LEU A 401 -6.31 31.51 -13.86
N SER A 402 -5.51 30.81 -13.05
CA SER A 402 -4.41 31.40 -12.29
C SER A 402 -3.44 32.12 -13.21
N GLY A 403 -3.16 33.39 -12.91
CA GLY A 403 -2.32 34.26 -13.76
C GLY A 403 -3.09 35.10 -14.78
N VAL A 404 -4.42 34.96 -14.86
CA VAL A 404 -5.27 35.80 -15.72
C VAL A 404 -6.32 36.52 -14.88
N ALA A 405 -6.51 37.83 -15.12
CA ALA A 405 -7.41 38.67 -14.34
C ALA A 405 -8.91 38.39 -14.59
N ARG A 406 -9.25 37.91 -15.79
CA ARG A 406 -10.65 37.73 -16.22
C ARG A 406 -11.38 36.64 -15.43
N ARG A 407 -12.63 36.93 -15.03
CA ARG A 407 -13.56 36.03 -14.35
C ARG A 407 -14.70 35.59 -15.26
N PHE A 408 -15.27 34.42 -14.99
CA PHE A 408 -16.32 33.78 -15.79
C PHE A 408 -17.44 33.24 -14.91
N GLY A 409 -18.68 33.23 -15.40
CA GLY A 409 -19.82 32.68 -14.67
C GLY A 409 -19.85 31.15 -14.65
N SER A 410 -19.19 30.50 -15.63
CA SER A 410 -19.11 29.03 -15.71
C SER A 410 -17.79 28.55 -16.29
N LEU A 411 -17.44 27.28 -16.02
CA LEU A 411 -16.30 26.60 -16.65
C LEU A 411 -16.46 26.53 -18.18
N ARG A 412 -17.68 26.32 -18.68
CA ARG A 412 -17.98 26.28 -20.11
C ARG A 412 -17.66 27.61 -20.80
N GLU A 413 -18.04 28.73 -20.19
CA GLU A 413 -17.73 30.08 -20.69
C GLU A 413 -16.21 30.35 -20.71
N LEU A 414 -15.52 29.95 -19.63
CA LEU A 414 -14.06 30.06 -19.51
C LEU A 414 -13.36 29.28 -20.64
N LEU A 415 -13.70 28.00 -20.81
CA LEU A 415 -13.09 27.13 -21.80
C LEU A 415 -13.39 27.62 -23.23
N GLY A 416 -14.63 28.01 -23.52
CA GLY A 416 -15.02 28.54 -24.83
C GLY A 416 -14.26 29.83 -25.18
N THR A 417 -14.09 30.73 -24.21
CA THR A 417 -13.35 31.98 -24.42
C THR A 417 -11.90 31.73 -24.82
N TYR A 418 -11.20 30.85 -24.10
CA TYR A 418 -9.79 30.54 -24.39
C TYR A 418 -9.61 29.56 -25.56
N GLY A 419 -10.67 28.87 -26.00
CA GLY A 419 -10.69 28.18 -27.28
C GLY A 419 -10.57 29.16 -28.45
N HIS A 420 -11.32 30.27 -28.42
CA HIS A 420 -11.31 31.26 -29.50
C HIS A 420 -10.12 32.23 -29.44
N ARG A 421 -9.76 32.73 -28.24
CA ARG A 421 -8.73 33.77 -28.10
C ARG A 421 -7.31 33.23 -27.91
N GLY A 422 -7.18 31.94 -27.60
CA GLY A 422 -5.94 31.34 -27.15
C GLY A 422 -5.54 31.83 -25.75
N LEU A 423 -4.62 31.08 -25.13
CA LEU A 423 -4.03 31.34 -23.83
C LEU A 423 -2.51 31.35 -23.98
N GLN A 424 -1.82 32.19 -23.24
CA GLN A 424 -0.36 32.17 -23.16
C GLN A 424 0.05 31.74 -21.76
N ALA A 425 0.82 30.65 -21.66
CA ALA A 425 1.38 30.20 -20.39
C ALA A 425 2.84 29.75 -20.58
N GLU A 426 3.72 30.21 -19.69
CA GLU A 426 5.14 29.82 -19.65
C GLU A 426 5.86 29.96 -21.03
N GLY A 427 5.50 31.00 -21.79
CA GLY A 427 6.09 31.30 -23.10
C GLY A 427 5.53 30.51 -24.29
N ALA A 428 4.57 29.60 -24.07
CA ALA A 428 3.88 28.86 -25.13
C ALA A 428 2.47 29.42 -25.39
N GLN A 429 2.11 29.57 -26.67
CA GLN A 429 0.74 29.85 -27.08
C GLN A 429 -0.05 28.54 -27.10
N MET A 430 -1.19 28.54 -26.42
CA MET A 430 -2.06 27.40 -26.21
C MET A 430 -3.42 27.74 -26.81
N ARG A 431 -4.00 26.86 -27.63
CA ARG A 431 -5.39 26.98 -28.07
C ARG A 431 -6.17 25.78 -27.56
N LEU A 432 -7.38 25.99 -27.07
CA LEU A 432 -8.24 24.89 -26.62
C LEU A 432 -9.13 24.49 -27.80
N GLU A 433 -8.72 23.47 -28.53
CA GLU A 433 -9.40 23.07 -29.77
C GLU A 433 -10.34 21.88 -29.54
N VAL A 434 -9.81 20.79 -28.99
CA VAL A 434 -10.57 19.54 -28.83
C VAL A 434 -10.49 19.06 -27.39
N ALA A 435 -11.65 18.98 -26.73
CA ALA A 435 -11.76 18.41 -25.40
C ALA A 435 -11.64 16.88 -25.46
N CYS A 436 -10.90 16.30 -24.53
CA CYS A 436 -10.88 14.86 -24.27
C CYS A 436 -11.75 14.62 -23.03
N PRO A 437 -13.04 14.25 -23.19
CA PRO A 437 -13.92 14.00 -22.07
C PRO A 437 -13.62 12.63 -21.43
N PRO A 438 -14.06 12.44 -20.18
CA PRO A 438 -14.09 11.13 -19.56
C PRO A 438 -14.88 10.10 -20.34
N ARG A 439 -14.41 8.86 -20.36
CA ARG A 439 -15.07 7.72 -21.01
C ARG A 439 -15.55 6.71 -19.98
N ALA A 440 -16.65 6.03 -20.26
CA ALA A 440 -17.16 4.98 -19.40
C ALA A 440 -16.12 3.86 -19.19
N LYS A 441 -16.01 3.38 -17.95
CA LYS A 441 -15.11 2.29 -17.51
C LYS A 441 -13.63 2.54 -17.83
N GLU A 442 -13.23 3.81 -17.95
CA GLU A 442 -11.85 4.18 -18.20
C GLU A 442 -10.96 3.93 -16.97
N LYS A 443 -9.71 3.53 -17.21
CA LYS A 443 -8.75 3.26 -16.14
C LYS A 443 -8.05 4.54 -15.65
N SER A 444 -7.97 4.71 -14.33
CA SER A 444 -7.22 5.77 -13.66
C SER A 444 -6.86 5.40 -12.23
N ASN A 445 -6.01 6.18 -11.57
CA ASN A 445 -5.66 6.06 -10.14
C ASN A 445 -6.87 6.16 -9.18
N LEU A 446 -8.05 6.51 -9.69
CA LEU A 446 -9.29 6.54 -8.90
C LEU A 446 -9.86 5.14 -8.67
N LEU A 447 -9.57 4.18 -9.57
CA LEU A 447 -10.01 2.81 -9.46
C LEU A 447 -9.06 1.97 -8.59
N ILE A 448 -9.62 1.00 -7.88
CA ILE A 448 -8.93 0.08 -6.97
C ILE A 448 -9.00 -1.33 -7.56
N VAL A 449 -7.83 -1.91 -7.76
CA VAL A 449 -7.64 -3.33 -8.05
C VAL A 449 -7.61 -4.06 -6.73
N ARG A 450 -8.47 -5.07 -6.55
CA ARG A 450 -8.57 -5.85 -5.31
C ARG A 450 -7.60 -7.03 -5.32
N GLY A 451 -6.93 -7.28 -4.19
CA GLY A 451 -6.16 -8.50 -3.99
C GLY A 451 -7.09 -9.69 -3.71
N GLY A 452 -6.95 -10.80 -4.44
CA GLY A 452 -7.58 -12.09 -4.07
C GLY A 452 -8.80 -12.57 -4.87
N VAL A 453 -9.31 -11.84 -5.88
CA VAL A 453 -10.46 -12.30 -6.68
C VAL A 453 -10.03 -13.27 -7.80
N PRO A 454 -10.57 -14.51 -7.88
CA PRO A 454 -10.41 -15.40 -9.03
C PRO A 454 -11.09 -14.79 -10.27
N ARG A 455 -10.40 -14.74 -11.40
CA ARG A 455 -10.97 -14.22 -12.67
C ARG A 455 -12.11 -15.11 -13.19
N PRO A 456 -13.11 -14.54 -13.88
CA PRO A 456 -14.11 -15.33 -14.59
C PRO A 456 -13.48 -16.19 -15.70
N PRO A 457 -14.03 -17.39 -15.98
CA PRO A 457 -13.54 -18.25 -17.06
C PRO A 457 -13.81 -17.60 -18.42
N GLY A 458 -12.75 -17.38 -19.23
CA GLY A 458 -12.87 -16.90 -20.62
C GLY A 458 -12.16 -15.59 -20.94
N SER A 459 -11.64 -14.84 -19.97
CA SER A 459 -10.73 -13.72 -20.28
C SER A 459 -9.45 -14.26 -20.92
N PRO A 460 -8.91 -13.64 -22.01
CA PRO A 460 -7.65 -14.07 -22.61
C PRO A 460 -6.59 -14.15 -21.51
N PRO A 461 -5.70 -15.16 -21.55
CA PRO A 461 -4.67 -15.27 -20.54
C PRO A 461 -3.82 -14.01 -20.59
N VAL A 462 -4.06 -13.08 -19.65
CA VAL A 462 -2.96 -12.23 -19.20
C VAL A 462 -1.92 -13.25 -18.75
N PRO A 463 -0.71 -13.24 -19.33
CA PRO A 463 0.29 -14.25 -19.06
C PRO A 463 0.33 -14.40 -17.55
N ARG A 464 0.20 -15.65 -17.08
CA ARG A 464 0.43 -15.99 -15.68
C ARG A 464 1.68 -15.23 -15.28
N ARG A 465 1.53 -14.10 -14.57
CA ARG A 465 2.68 -13.46 -13.95
C ARG A 465 3.03 -14.44 -12.86
N ARG A 466 3.96 -15.35 -13.20
CA ARG A 466 4.80 -16.09 -12.28
C ARG A 466 5.07 -15.14 -11.12
N GLY A 467 4.82 -15.60 -9.89
CA GLY A 467 4.89 -14.74 -8.71
C GLY A 467 6.13 -13.85 -8.69
N LEU A 468 6.01 -12.67 -8.09
CA LEU A 468 7.15 -11.80 -7.76
C LEU A 468 8.04 -11.43 -8.95
N GLN A 469 7.48 -10.78 -9.98
CA GLN A 469 8.30 -10.01 -10.93
C GLN A 469 7.67 -8.65 -11.25
N GLN A 470 7.90 -7.71 -10.33
CA GLN A 470 8.60 -6.48 -10.69
C GLN A 470 9.45 -6.03 -9.50
N MET A 471 10.22 -6.99 -8.97
CA MET A 471 11.46 -6.65 -8.31
C MET A 471 12.43 -6.32 -9.43
N MET A 472 12.86 -5.07 -9.52
CA MET A 472 13.75 -4.59 -10.58
C MET A 472 15.18 -5.17 -10.49
N PHE A 473 15.43 -6.15 -9.60
CA PHE A 473 16.72 -6.80 -9.40
C PHE A 473 16.71 -8.25 -9.89
N HIS A 474 17.86 -8.69 -10.40
CA HIS A 474 18.07 -10.08 -10.78
C HIS A 474 18.13 -11.00 -9.54
N LYS A 475 17.39 -12.11 -9.55
CA LYS A 475 17.45 -13.12 -8.47
C LYS A 475 18.60 -14.08 -8.73
N ILE A 476 19.54 -14.17 -7.79
CA ILE A 476 20.72 -15.04 -7.89
C ILE A 476 20.49 -16.30 -7.05
N ASP A 477 20.69 -17.47 -7.68
CA ASP A 477 20.65 -18.75 -6.99
C ASP A 477 21.69 -18.79 -5.85
N PRO A 478 21.30 -19.07 -4.59
CA PRO A 478 22.25 -19.21 -3.50
C PRO A 478 23.41 -20.18 -3.79
N GLN A 479 23.16 -21.23 -4.58
CA GLN A 479 24.18 -22.23 -4.91
C GLN A 479 25.26 -21.69 -5.85
N SER A 480 24.99 -20.60 -6.57
CA SER A 480 25.96 -19.99 -7.48
C SER A 480 26.93 -19.03 -6.78
N LEU A 481 26.78 -18.82 -5.47
CA LEU A 481 27.60 -17.93 -4.66
C LEU A 481 28.54 -18.72 -3.75
N THR A 482 29.83 -18.43 -3.80
CA THR A 482 30.83 -18.99 -2.88
C THR A 482 31.49 -17.88 -2.07
N ARG A 483 31.55 -17.97 -0.74
CA ARG A 483 32.30 -17.04 0.11
C ARG A 483 33.80 -17.37 0.04
N VAL A 484 34.65 -16.36 -0.12
CA VAL A 484 36.11 -16.54 -0.12
C VAL A 484 36.61 -16.53 1.33
N ARG A 485 37.40 -17.54 1.73
CA ARG A 485 38.13 -17.53 3.02
C ARG A 485 39.40 -16.71 2.86
N GLY A 486 39.66 -15.77 3.76
CA GLY A 486 40.96 -15.12 3.85
C GLY A 486 42.05 -16.15 4.13
N ARG A 487 43.03 -16.28 3.23
CA ARG A 487 44.32 -16.91 3.54
C ARG A 487 45.14 -15.83 4.25
N ALA A 488 45.52 -16.07 5.51
CA ALA A 488 46.57 -15.29 6.14
C ALA A 488 47.86 -15.42 5.29
N PRO A 489 48.63 -14.34 5.06
CA PRO A 489 49.93 -14.45 4.42
C PRO A 489 50.90 -15.16 5.37
N GLY A 490 51.37 -16.33 4.93
CA GLY A 490 52.58 -17.07 5.30
C GLY A 490 53.12 -16.99 6.74
N VAL A 491 52.91 -18.06 7.50
CA VAL A 491 53.94 -18.55 8.44
C VAL A 491 54.13 -20.04 8.14
N ALA A 492 55.34 -20.41 7.71
CA ALA A 492 55.74 -21.79 7.43
C ALA A 492 55.77 -22.61 8.74
N PRO A 493 55.45 -23.92 8.73
CA PRO A 493 55.51 -24.74 9.93
C PRO A 493 56.95 -25.23 10.15
N ALA A 494 57.43 -25.08 11.38
CA ALA A 494 58.62 -25.76 11.88
C ALA A 494 58.22 -26.82 12.91
N GLY A 495 58.85 -28.00 12.82
CA GLY A 495 59.06 -28.90 13.95
C GLY A 495 58.06 -30.05 14.11
N ALA A 496 58.60 -31.27 14.20
CA ALA A 496 57.90 -32.55 14.19
C ALA A 496 57.69 -33.16 15.59
N ALA A 497 56.61 -33.97 15.71
CA ALA A 497 56.43 -35.24 16.48
C ALA A 497 56.69 -35.30 18.01
N PRO A 498 56.35 -36.42 18.71
CA PRO A 498 55.09 -37.20 18.75
C PRO A 498 54.58 -37.45 20.20
N GLY A 499 53.32 -37.82 20.41
CA GLY A 499 52.82 -38.26 21.72
C GLY A 499 51.36 -38.69 21.72
N TRP A 500 51.09 -39.84 22.31
CA TRP A 500 49.93 -40.70 22.12
C TRP A 500 48.66 -40.37 22.95
N HIS A 501 47.56 -41.02 22.50
CA HIS A 501 46.38 -41.54 23.22
C HIS A 501 45.09 -40.70 23.34
N GLY A 502 44.03 -41.25 22.73
CA GLY A 502 42.64 -41.11 23.16
C GLY A 502 41.68 -40.56 22.08
N PRO A 503 40.60 -41.27 21.69
CA PRO A 503 39.55 -40.69 20.85
C PRO A 503 38.54 -39.93 21.72
N PRO A 504 38.28 -38.62 21.50
CA PRO A 504 37.16 -37.93 22.12
C PRO A 504 35.93 -37.93 21.18
N PRO A 505 34.73 -37.65 21.71
CA PRO A 505 33.46 -38.11 21.16
C PRO A 505 33.02 -37.33 19.93
N ARG A 506 32.11 -37.94 19.15
CA ARG A 506 31.43 -37.40 17.97
C ARG A 506 30.88 -35.98 18.23
N GLN A 507 31.66 -34.96 17.88
CA GLN A 507 31.16 -33.59 17.73
C GLN A 507 30.54 -33.45 16.34
N ARG A 508 29.26 -33.03 16.29
CA ARG A 508 28.63 -32.53 15.07
C ARG A 508 29.49 -31.38 14.50
N PRO A 509 29.74 -31.30 13.18
CA PRO A 509 30.57 -30.25 12.62
C PRO A 509 29.92 -28.88 12.86
N ARG A 510 30.61 -28.01 13.60
CA ARG A 510 30.31 -26.57 13.62
C ARG A 510 30.63 -26.01 12.24
N ALA A 511 29.65 -25.33 11.63
CA ALA A 511 29.85 -24.60 10.39
C ALA A 511 30.96 -23.52 10.58
N PRO A 512 31.91 -23.40 9.65
CA PRO A 512 33.06 -22.49 9.78
C PRO A 512 32.66 -21.04 9.46
N GLN A 513 32.99 -20.11 10.35
CA GLN A 513 32.78 -18.66 10.20
C GLN A 513 33.86 -18.08 9.25
N GLY A 514 33.44 -17.41 8.18
CA GLY A 514 34.32 -16.55 7.38
C GLY A 514 34.52 -15.19 8.03
N GLU A 515 35.66 -14.54 7.81
CA GLU A 515 35.99 -13.22 8.36
C GLU A 515 35.18 -12.10 7.68
N SER A 516 34.78 -11.09 8.46
CA SER A 516 33.92 -9.99 8.01
C SER A 516 34.75 -8.75 7.64
N LEU A 517 34.51 -8.20 6.45
CA LEU A 517 35.22 -7.02 5.92
C LEU A 517 34.69 -5.67 6.44
N GLY A 518 33.79 -5.67 7.45
CA GLY A 518 33.28 -4.46 8.11
C GLY A 518 31.86 -4.60 8.68
N GLN A 519 31.48 -3.69 9.60
CA GLN A 519 30.17 -3.64 10.27
C GLN A 519 29.40 -2.36 9.90
N GLY A 520 28.17 -2.50 9.38
CA GLY A 520 27.23 -1.40 9.09
C GLY A 520 25.76 -1.87 9.17
N SER A 521 24.81 -1.17 8.53
CA SER A 521 23.38 -1.58 8.46
C SER A 521 23.19 -3.02 7.98
N PHE A 522 24.15 -3.52 7.20
CA PHE A 522 24.38 -4.94 6.91
C PHE A 522 25.47 -5.45 7.85
N ARG A 523 25.14 -6.46 8.68
CA ARG A 523 26.02 -6.88 9.79
C ARG A 523 27.16 -7.81 9.39
N GLN A 524 27.12 -8.40 8.19
CA GLN A 524 28.22 -9.23 7.67
C GLN A 524 28.45 -8.97 6.18
N ILE A 525 29.62 -8.42 5.86
CA ILE A 525 30.09 -8.21 4.49
C ILE A 525 31.21 -9.22 4.23
N TYR A 526 31.06 -10.00 3.16
CA TYR A 526 32.03 -11.00 2.72
C TYR A 526 32.49 -10.73 1.30
N GLU A 527 33.72 -11.09 0.99
CA GLU A 527 34.11 -11.35 -0.39
C GLU A 527 33.58 -12.69 -0.86
N GLY A 528 33.16 -12.74 -2.12
CA GLY A 528 32.61 -13.93 -2.73
C GLY A 528 32.89 -14.02 -4.21
N VAL A 529 32.48 -15.14 -4.79
CA VAL A 529 32.52 -15.38 -6.24
C VAL A 529 31.13 -15.81 -6.67
N LYS A 530 30.57 -15.13 -7.66
CA LYS A 530 29.36 -15.53 -8.38
C LYS A 530 29.77 -16.38 -9.58
N ARG A 531 29.15 -17.55 -9.75
CA ARG A 531 29.27 -18.41 -10.93
C ARG A 531 28.05 -18.23 -11.82
N ASP A 532 28.24 -17.86 -13.07
CA ASP A 532 27.15 -17.82 -14.04
C ASP A 532 27.04 -19.18 -14.76
N GLN A 533 25.82 -19.68 -14.95
CA GLN A 533 25.57 -20.85 -15.80
C GLN A 533 25.63 -20.38 -17.26
N GLY A 534 26.79 -20.51 -17.91
CA GLY A 534 26.95 -20.26 -19.32
C GLY A 534 26.71 -21.54 -20.13
N GLY A 535 25.90 -21.44 -21.18
CA GLY A 535 25.94 -22.41 -22.28
C GLY A 535 27.30 -22.35 -23.00
N GLU A 536 27.70 -23.49 -23.56
CA GLU A 536 28.87 -23.82 -24.40
C GLU A 536 30.29 -23.30 -24.05
N ASP A 537 30.45 -22.26 -23.22
CA ASP A 537 31.74 -21.62 -22.97
C ASP A 537 32.02 -21.42 -21.48
N GLY A 538 31.97 -22.52 -20.72
CA GLY A 538 32.48 -22.62 -19.34
C GLY A 538 31.80 -21.75 -18.26
N ALA A 539 31.98 -22.13 -16.99
CA ALA A 539 31.41 -21.38 -15.86
C ALA A 539 32.21 -20.09 -15.58
N ARG A 540 31.70 -18.92 -16.02
CA ARG A 540 32.30 -17.61 -15.73
C ARG A 540 32.24 -17.30 -14.23
N ARG A 541 33.38 -16.92 -13.64
CA ARG A 541 33.54 -16.58 -12.22
C ARG A 541 33.71 -15.07 -12.06
N THR A 542 32.79 -14.40 -11.37
CA THR A 542 32.84 -12.95 -11.12
C THR A 542 33.07 -12.67 -9.63
N PRO A 543 34.12 -11.90 -9.26
CA PRO A 543 34.34 -11.49 -7.88
C PRO A 543 33.23 -10.51 -7.44
N VAL A 544 32.64 -10.77 -6.29
CA VAL A 544 31.49 -10.03 -5.76
C VAL A 544 31.65 -9.73 -4.28
N VAL A 545 30.96 -8.71 -3.82
CA VAL A 545 30.77 -8.43 -2.40
C VAL A 545 29.39 -8.92 -1.98
N LEU A 546 29.36 -9.80 -0.98
CA LEU A 546 28.17 -10.41 -0.42
C LEU A 546 27.81 -9.70 0.88
N LYS A 547 26.75 -8.89 0.84
CA LYS A 547 26.19 -8.25 2.04
C LYS A 547 25.06 -9.12 2.56
N VAL A 548 25.33 -9.84 3.65
CA VAL A 548 24.43 -10.84 4.22
C VAL A 548 23.60 -10.22 5.33
N MET A 549 22.29 -10.44 5.26
CA MET A 549 21.37 -10.25 6.37
C MET A 549 21.13 -11.58 7.08
N ASP A 550 21.75 -11.74 8.24
CA ASP A 550 21.61 -12.94 9.08
C ASP A 550 20.20 -13.06 9.68
N GLY A 551 19.55 -14.21 9.46
CA GLY A 551 18.26 -14.56 10.06
C GLY A 551 18.32 -15.25 11.43
N SER A 552 19.52 -15.54 11.96
CA SER A 552 19.73 -16.55 13.02
C SER A 552 20.41 -16.07 14.33
N HIS A 553 20.92 -14.84 14.47
CA HIS A 553 21.30 -14.26 15.77
C HIS A 553 20.32 -13.13 16.16
N ARG A 554 19.46 -13.23 17.19
CA ARG A 554 19.77 -13.49 18.62
C ARG A 554 21.11 -12.88 19.03
N ASN A 555 21.26 -11.56 18.96
CA ASN A 555 21.88 -10.72 20.02
C ASN A 555 22.00 -9.24 19.63
N CYS A 556 21.11 -8.42 20.20
CA CYS A 556 21.48 -7.17 20.85
C CYS A 556 20.91 -7.10 22.29
N LEU A 557 20.34 -8.19 22.83
CA LEU A 557 19.75 -8.25 24.18
C LEU A 557 19.68 -9.73 24.64
N GLU A 558 20.80 -10.38 24.91
CA GLU A 558 20.85 -11.53 25.84
C GLU A 558 21.53 -11.06 27.13
N VAL A 559 20.75 -10.78 28.16
CA VAL A 559 21.14 -11.15 29.53
C VAL A 559 20.31 -12.40 29.83
N ARG A 560 20.98 -13.54 29.97
CA ARG A 560 20.33 -14.81 30.30
C ARG A 560 19.94 -14.81 31.78
N PRO A 561 18.68 -15.10 32.16
CA PRO A 561 18.41 -15.72 33.43
C PRO A 561 18.51 -17.24 33.27
N ARG A 562 19.37 -17.87 34.08
CA ARG A 562 19.35 -19.31 34.26
C ARG A 562 18.02 -19.72 34.92
N HIS A 563 17.43 -20.80 34.41
CA HIS A 563 16.36 -21.62 35.00
C HIS A 563 15.02 -20.96 35.31
N CYS A 564 14.06 -21.12 34.39
CA CYS A 564 12.65 -21.30 34.75
C CYS A 564 11.89 -21.98 33.59
N HIS A 565 11.50 -23.24 33.80
CA HIS A 565 10.58 -23.99 32.97
C HIS A 565 9.18 -23.38 33.05
N LEU A 566 8.68 -22.79 31.96
CA LEU A 566 7.26 -22.76 31.59
C LEU A 566 7.16 -22.27 30.13
N ARG A 567 6.72 -23.18 29.25
CA ARG A 567 6.49 -22.96 27.81
C ARG A 567 5.39 -21.93 27.58
N GLY A 568 5.54 -21.07 26.57
CA GLY A 568 4.47 -20.18 26.06
C GLY A 568 4.95 -19.30 24.90
N ALA A 569 4.41 -19.53 23.70
CA ALA A 569 4.96 -19.15 22.39
C ALA A 569 4.77 -17.68 21.92
N THR A 570 4.30 -16.76 22.76
CA THR A 570 3.97 -15.38 22.33
C THR A 570 5.17 -14.41 22.31
N GLN A 571 6.22 -14.70 23.08
CA GLN A 571 7.36 -13.79 23.26
C GLN A 571 8.38 -13.83 22.11
N GLY A 572 8.47 -14.96 21.40
CA GLY A 572 9.36 -15.15 20.25
C GLY A 572 8.73 -14.76 18.91
N SER A 573 7.43 -15.00 18.75
CA SER A 573 6.71 -14.80 17.49
C SER A 573 6.52 -13.32 17.14
N LEU A 574 6.09 -12.48 18.10
CA LEU A 574 5.83 -11.06 17.84
C LEU A 574 7.12 -10.26 17.57
N ARG A 575 8.21 -10.59 18.28
CA ARG A 575 9.53 -9.96 18.11
C ARG A 575 10.22 -10.42 16.83
N ALA A 576 10.08 -11.70 16.46
CA ALA A 576 10.58 -12.20 15.19
C ALA A 576 9.77 -11.68 14.01
N ALA A 577 8.44 -11.58 14.11
CA ALA A 577 7.59 -11.06 13.05
C ALA A 577 7.81 -9.56 12.81
N LEU A 578 7.89 -8.75 13.86
CA LEU A 578 8.16 -7.31 13.74
C LEU A 578 9.53 -7.02 13.12
N SER A 579 10.58 -7.71 13.58
CA SER A 579 11.92 -7.56 13.01
C SER A 579 12.06 -8.16 11.60
N ARG A 580 11.36 -9.26 11.29
CA ARG A 580 11.40 -9.88 9.94
C ARG A 580 10.59 -9.11 8.92
N LEU A 581 9.48 -8.48 9.30
CA LEU A 581 8.66 -7.68 8.39
C LEU A 581 9.32 -6.34 8.08
N SER A 582 9.88 -5.66 9.09
CA SER A 582 10.53 -4.36 8.87
C SER A 582 11.87 -4.48 8.13
N LEU A 583 12.70 -5.49 8.43
CA LEU A 583 14.00 -5.65 7.77
C LEU A 583 13.89 -6.26 6.36
N SER A 584 12.96 -7.20 6.11
CA SER A 584 12.83 -7.80 4.79
C SER A 584 12.25 -6.82 3.78
N GLN A 585 11.26 -6.01 4.17
CA GLN A 585 10.71 -4.96 3.33
C GLN A 585 11.76 -3.89 3.00
N SER A 586 12.47 -3.36 3.99
CA SER A 586 13.50 -2.34 3.77
C SER A 586 14.68 -2.85 2.93
N PHE A 587 15.02 -4.15 3.05
CA PHE A 587 16.04 -4.79 2.21
C PHE A 587 15.62 -4.90 0.76
N LEU A 588 14.39 -5.35 0.54
CA LEU A 588 13.82 -5.54 -0.79
C LEU A 588 13.58 -4.18 -1.49
N GLU A 589 13.17 -3.15 -0.76
CA GLU A 589 13.08 -1.77 -1.26
C GLU A 589 14.45 -1.19 -1.61
N ALA A 590 15.47 -1.40 -0.77
CA ALA A 590 16.84 -1.00 -1.07
C ALA A 590 17.38 -1.73 -2.31
N ALA A 591 17.14 -3.04 -2.43
CA ALA A 591 17.52 -3.83 -3.60
C ALA A 591 16.77 -3.39 -4.88
N SER A 592 15.49 -3.07 -4.77
CA SER A 592 14.67 -2.57 -5.88
C SER A 592 15.14 -1.20 -6.34
N THR A 593 15.47 -0.30 -5.41
CA THR A 593 16.02 1.02 -5.72
C THR A 593 17.39 0.88 -6.38
N MET A 594 18.29 0.09 -5.80
CA MET A 594 19.66 -0.09 -6.29
C MET A 594 19.74 -0.74 -7.67
N SER A 595 18.78 -1.58 -8.02
CA SER A 595 18.74 -2.24 -9.33
C SER A 595 18.22 -1.37 -10.46
N GLN A 596 17.53 -0.28 -10.13
CA GLN A 596 17.09 0.73 -11.11
C GLN A 596 18.20 1.76 -11.41
N LEU A 597 19.31 1.72 -10.66
CA LEU A 597 20.42 2.66 -10.80
C LEU A 597 21.49 2.08 -11.72
N SER A 598 21.75 2.75 -12.84
CA SER A 598 22.83 2.41 -13.76
C SER A 598 23.66 3.64 -14.05
N HIS A 599 24.75 3.79 -13.31
CA HIS A 599 25.70 4.88 -13.49
C HIS A 599 27.12 4.40 -13.20
N LYS A 600 28.08 4.83 -14.02
CA LYS A 600 29.48 4.37 -13.96
C LYS A 600 30.18 4.61 -12.61
N HIS A 601 29.74 5.62 -11.86
CA HIS A 601 30.25 5.97 -10.53
C HIS A 601 29.36 5.47 -9.37
N LEU A 602 28.43 4.54 -9.61
CA LEU A 602 27.68 3.83 -8.57
C LEU A 602 28.12 2.36 -8.55
N VAL A 603 28.12 1.76 -7.35
CA VAL A 603 28.37 0.32 -7.20
C VAL A 603 27.21 -0.47 -7.78
N LEU A 604 27.51 -1.32 -8.77
CA LEU A 604 26.56 -2.17 -9.45
C LEU A 604 26.01 -3.25 -8.51
N LEU A 605 24.68 -3.37 -8.48
CA LEU A 605 23.98 -4.49 -7.89
C LEU A 605 23.81 -5.60 -8.94
N HIS A 606 24.50 -6.73 -8.78
CA HIS A 606 24.30 -7.90 -9.66
C HIS A 606 22.97 -8.60 -9.41
N GLY A 607 22.45 -8.50 -8.19
CA GLY A 607 21.19 -9.12 -7.81
C GLY A 607 21.09 -9.41 -6.32
N VAL A 608 20.02 -10.11 -5.94
CA VAL A 608 19.87 -10.61 -4.57
C VAL A 608 19.65 -12.10 -4.55
N SER A 609 20.17 -12.75 -3.52
CA SER A 609 19.90 -14.15 -3.24
C SER A 609 18.95 -14.26 -2.05
N LEU A 610 17.81 -14.92 -2.27
CA LEU A 610 16.78 -15.13 -1.27
C LEU A 610 16.83 -16.58 -0.80
N GLY A 611 17.36 -16.81 0.40
CA GLY A 611 17.46 -18.13 1.03
C GLY A 611 17.26 -18.03 2.54
N LYS A 612 17.98 -18.86 3.32
CA LYS A 612 17.95 -18.80 4.79
C LYS A 612 18.42 -17.43 5.33
N ASP A 613 19.42 -16.86 4.65
CA ASP A 613 19.88 -15.48 4.83
C ASP A 613 19.62 -14.72 3.53
N SER A 614 19.12 -13.48 3.63
CA SER A 614 18.92 -12.63 2.44
C SER A 614 20.24 -11.93 2.11
N VAL A 615 20.72 -12.05 0.88
CA VAL A 615 22.06 -11.56 0.48
C VAL A 615 21.95 -10.60 -0.68
N MET A 616 22.53 -9.41 -0.54
CA MET A 616 22.72 -8.47 -1.66
C MET A 616 24.09 -8.72 -2.28
N VAL A 617 24.13 -8.93 -3.60
CA VAL A 617 25.33 -9.29 -4.36
C VAL A 617 25.75 -8.09 -5.19
N GLN A 618 26.80 -7.40 -4.75
CA GLN A 618 27.33 -6.21 -5.42
C GLN A 618 28.65 -6.53 -6.13
N GLU A 619 29.04 -5.66 -7.07
CA GLU A 619 30.38 -5.73 -7.64
C GLU A 619 31.47 -5.54 -6.56
N HIS A 620 32.62 -6.18 -6.76
CA HIS A 620 33.79 -5.98 -5.92
C HIS A 620 34.64 -4.80 -6.43
N VAL A 621 35.01 -3.88 -5.53
CA VAL A 621 35.82 -2.69 -5.85
C VAL A 621 37.21 -2.82 -5.22
N ARG A 622 38.23 -2.96 -6.08
CA ARG A 622 39.58 -3.45 -5.74
C ARG A 622 40.30 -2.73 -4.59
N HIS A 623 40.29 -1.39 -4.55
CA HIS A 623 41.07 -0.63 -3.55
C HIS A 623 40.26 -0.25 -2.31
N GLY A 624 38.98 -0.65 -2.23
CA GLY A 624 38.16 -0.48 -1.04
C GLY A 624 37.81 0.99 -0.71
N PRO A 625 37.43 1.28 0.55
CA PRO A 625 37.00 2.62 0.99
C PRO A 625 38.07 3.71 0.87
N LEU A 626 37.64 4.88 0.39
CA LEU A 626 38.50 6.04 0.14
C LEU A 626 39.15 6.58 1.42
N ASP A 627 38.47 6.50 2.56
CA ASP A 627 39.03 6.96 3.84
C ASP A 627 40.27 6.16 4.25
N LEU A 628 40.27 4.84 4.06
CA LEU A 628 41.42 3.99 4.31
C LEU A 628 42.56 4.28 3.33
N TYR A 629 42.23 4.48 2.05
CA TYR A 629 43.22 4.81 1.03
C TYR A 629 43.93 6.14 1.31
N LEU A 630 43.18 7.20 1.64
CA LEU A 630 43.73 8.52 1.93
C LEU A 630 44.58 8.53 3.20
N ARG A 631 44.23 7.70 4.20
CA ARG A 631 45.04 7.52 5.41
C ARG A 631 46.36 6.82 5.11
N LYS A 632 46.34 5.80 4.24
CA LYS A 632 47.54 5.05 3.83
C LYS A 632 48.48 5.89 2.97
N ASN A 633 47.95 6.80 2.14
CA ASN A 633 48.72 7.64 1.21
C ASN A 633 48.77 9.11 1.64
N ARG A 634 48.85 9.35 2.95
CA ARG A 634 48.81 10.70 3.52
C ARG A 634 49.97 11.54 2.97
N GLY A 635 49.66 12.67 2.34
CA GLY A 635 50.66 13.58 1.77
C GLY A 635 51.08 13.27 0.32
N ALA A 636 50.78 12.07 -0.21
CA ALA A 636 51.14 11.67 -1.57
C ALA A 636 50.05 11.98 -2.62
N VAL A 637 48.83 12.35 -2.18
CA VAL A 637 47.69 12.59 -3.08
C VAL A 637 47.58 14.06 -3.44
N ALA A 638 47.92 14.37 -4.70
CA ALA A 638 47.88 15.73 -5.26
C ALA A 638 46.45 16.34 -5.26
N THR A 639 46.37 17.67 -5.26
CA THR A 639 45.08 18.40 -5.26
C THR A 639 44.23 18.09 -6.49
N GLY A 640 44.84 17.98 -7.68
CA GLY A 640 44.13 17.63 -8.92
C GLY A 640 43.46 16.25 -8.87
N TRP A 641 44.06 15.29 -8.17
CA TRP A 641 43.50 13.96 -7.94
C TRP A 641 42.21 14.05 -7.09
N LYS A 642 42.24 14.84 -6.01
CA LYS A 642 41.09 15.05 -5.10
C LYS A 642 39.94 15.74 -5.83
N LEU A 643 40.25 16.75 -6.66
CA LEU A 643 39.26 17.45 -7.48
C LEU A 643 38.59 16.49 -8.48
N THR A 644 39.36 15.59 -9.08
CA THR A 644 38.82 14.57 -10.00
C THR A 644 37.86 13.61 -9.28
N VAL A 645 38.21 13.17 -8.07
CA VAL A 645 37.33 12.33 -7.24
C VAL A 645 36.05 13.08 -6.83
N ALA A 646 36.16 14.33 -6.40
CA ALA A 646 35.01 15.17 -6.04
C ALA A 646 34.07 15.37 -7.24
N LYS A 647 34.62 15.62 -8.43
CA LYS A 647 33.87 15.73 -9.68
C LYS A 647 33.10 14.45 -10.02
N GLN A 648 33.71 13.28 -9.86
CA GLN A 648 33.05 12.00 -10.09
C GLN A 648 31.93 11.71 -9.08
N LEU A 649 32.14 12.08 -7.81
CA LEU A 649 31.11 11.98 -6.79
C LEU A 649 29.93 12.90 -7.12
N ALA A 650 30.19 14.14 -7.55
CA ALA A 650 29.15 15.07 -7.98
C ALA A 650 28.32 14.50 -9.14
N TYR A 651 28.94 13.85 -10.14
CA TYR A 651 28.20 13.17 -11.21
C TYR A 651 27.28 12.05 -10.69
N ALA A 652 27.77 11.25 -9.73
CA ALA A 652 26.95 10.21 -9.12
C ALA A 652 25.76 10.79 -8.35
N LEU A 653 25.94 11.90 -7.63
CA LEU A 653 24.88 12.55 -6.86
C LEU A 653 23.87 13.26 -7.75
N ASN A 654 24.32 13.93 -8.82
CA ASN A 654 23.43 14.54 -9.81
C ASN A 654 22.51 13.49 -10.45
N TYR A 655 23.08 12.34 -10.85
CA TYR A 655 22.28 11.23 -11.37
C TYR A 655 21.23 10.71 -10.38
N LEU A 656 21.58 10.65 -9.09
CA LEU A 656 20.63 10.25 -8.04
C LEU A 656 19.53 11.31 -7.84
N GLU A 657 19.86 12.60 -7.95
CA GLU A 657 18.90 13.70 -7.89
C GLU A 657 17.91 13.69 -9.06
N ASP A 658 18.40 13.44 -10.29
CA ASP A 658 17.55 13.26 -11.48
C ASP A 658 16.55 12.11 -11.30
N LYS A 659 16.99 11.05 -10.61
CA LYS A 659 16.14 9.89 -10.25
C LYS A 659 15.32 10.09 -8.98
N LYS A 660 15.39 11.26 -8.33
CA LYS A 660 14.71 11.60 -7.07
C LYS A 660 15.02 10.61 -5.94
N ILE A 661 16.24 10.09 -5.89
CA ILE A 661 16.71 9.15 -4.86
C ILE A 661 17.71 9.86 -3.94
N PRO A 662 17.33 10.24 -2.71
CA PRO A 662 18.27 10.80 -1.76
C PRO A 662 19.23 9.71 -1.25
N HIS A 663 20.55 9.93 -1.37
CA HIS A 663 21.54 8.95 -0.87
C HIS A 663 21.56 8.86 0.66
N GLY A 664 21.45 10.01 1.34
CA GLY A 664 21.24 10.10 2.79
C GLY A 664 22.43 9.74 3.69
N ASN A 665 23.53 9.18 3.16
CA ASN A 665 24.70 8.78 3.95
C ASN A 665 26.01 8.81 3.16
N VAL A 666 26.27 9.90 2.44
CA VAL A 666 27.50 10.09 1.66
C VAL A 666 28.66 10.36 2.61
N SER A 667 29.66 9.49 2.61
CA SER A 667 30.90 9.66 3.40
C SER A 667 32.08 8.97 2.72
N ALA A 668 33.32 9.33 3.08
CA ALA A 668 34.53 8.72 2.53
C ALA A 668 34.61 7.19 2.76
N LYS A 669 33.89 6.65 3.76
CA LYS A 669 33.73 5.21 4.01
C LYS A 669 32.86 4.50 2.96
N LYS A 670 32.00 5.26 2.29
CA LYS A 670 31.03 4.77 1.28
C LYS A 670 31.48 5.08 -0.15
N VAL A 671 32.51 5.90 -0.33
CA VAL A 671 33.18 6.10 -1.61
C VAL A 671 34.26 5.04 -1.74
N LEU A 672 34.16 4.18 -2.76
CA LEU A 672 35.11 3.11 -3.03
C LEU A 672 36.02 3.49 -4.19
N LEU A 673 37.31 3.22 -4.05
CA LEU A 673 38.31 3.49 -5.09
C LEU A 673 38.46 2.26 -6.00
N ALA A 674 38.08 2.40 -7.26
CA ALA A 674 38.19 1.33 -8.25
C ALA A 674 39.53 1.37 -9.01
N ARG A 675 40.08 2.58 -9.21
CA ARG A 675 41.37 2.81 -9.84
C ARG A 675 42.05 4.00 -9.21
N GLU A 676 43.31 3.86 -8.81
CA GLU A 676 44.11 4.95 -8.23
C GLU A 676 44.40 6.04 -9.26
N GLY A 677 44.56 5.67 -10.54
CA GLY A 677 44.97 6.60 -11.58
C GLY A 677 46.48 6.81 -11.57
N ASP A 678 47.04 7.10 -12.73
CA ASP A 678 48.46 7.31 -12.93
C ASP A 678 48.67 8.64 -13.64
N ALA A 679 49.45 9.51 -13.00
CA ALA A 679 49.80 10.82 -13.55
C ALA A 679 50.78 10.71 -14.71
N ALA A 680 51.60 9.64 -14.78
CA ALA A 680 52.52 9.39 -15.88
C ALA A 680 51.81 8.78 -17.10
N GLY A 681 50.85 7.88 -16.89
CA GLY A 681 50.04 7.22 -17.93
C GLY A 681 48.75 7.94 -18.33
N GLY A 682 48.50 9.17 -17.88
CA GLY A 682 47.32 9.97 -18.25
C GLY A 682 45.96 9.41 -17.78
N SER A 683 45.96 8.44 -16.85
CA SER A 683 44.74 7.76 -16.42
C SER A 683 44.20 8.39 -15.13
N PRO A 684 42.99 8.99 -15.12
CA PRO A 684 42.47 9.61 -13.91
C PRO A 684 42.02 8.56 -12.88
N PRO A 685 41.99 8.90 -11.58
CA PRO A 685 41.37 8.07 -10.56
C PRO A 685 39.93 7.73 -10.94
N PHE A 686 39.42 6.59 -10.45
CA PHE A 686 38.05 6.19 -10.68
C PHE A 686 37.40 5.72 -9.38
N ILE A 687 36.31 6.38 -8.99
CA ILE A 687 35.55 6.05 -7.79
C ILE A 687 34.16 5.52 -8.11
N LYS A 688 33.62 4.73 -7.17
CA LYS A 688 32.23 4.28 -7.15
C LYS A 688 31.63 4.53 -5.78
N LEU A 689 30.47 5.17 -5.74
CA LEU A 689 29.70 5.39 -4.52
C LEU A 689 28.87 4.13 -4.22
N ASN A 690 29.01 3.62 -3.00
CA ASN A 690 28.29 2.45 -2.51
C ASN A 690 26.82 2.77 -2.21
N ASP A 691 26.00 1.74 -1.95
CA ASP A 691 24.56 1.88 -1.72
C ASP A 691 24.21 2.95 -0.66
N PRO A 692 23.04 3.61 -0.79
CA PRO A 692 22.54 4.58 0.18
C PRO A 692 22.27 3.99 1.58
N GLY A 693 22.41 2.67 1.72
CA GLY A 693 22.09 1.94 2.94
C GLY A 693 20.60 1.58 3.00
N VAL A 694 20.29 0.57 3.82
CA VAL A 694 18.93 0.32 4.27
C VAL A 694 18.64 1.38 5.34
N SER A 695 18.16 2.55 4.94
CA SER A 695 17.66 3.53 5.89
C SER A 695 16.20 3.24 6.21
N VAL A 696 15.90 3.11 7.50
CA VAL A 696 14.52 2.99 8.03
C VAL A 696 13.73 4.30 7.84
N THR A 697 14.37 5.37 7.36
CA THR A 697 13.80 6.72 7.28
C THR A 697 13.21 7.13 5.93
N VAL A 698 13.14 6.24 4.92
CA VAL A 698 12.66 6.63 3.57
C VAL A 698 11.13 6.86 3.52
N LEU A 699 10.38 6.56 4.59
CA LEU A 699 8.94 6.84 4.68
C LEU A 699 8.58 8.21 5.28
N ALA A 700 9.55 9.10 5.52
CA ALA A 700 9.29 10.45 6.03
C ALA A 700 9.71 11.51 5.02
N ARG A 701 8.89 11.73 3.99
CA ARG A 701 8.76 12.97 3.21
C ARG A 701 7.60 12.81 2.22
N ASP A 702 6.40 13.07 2.71
CA ASP A 702 5.52 14.18 2.28
C ASP A 702 4.15 14.05 2.95
#